data_AF-A0A1V4MWH0-F1
#
_entry.id   AF-A0A1V4MWH0-F1
#
_cell.length_a   1.000
_cell.length_b   1.000
_cell.length_c   1.000
_cell.angle_alpha   90.00
_cell.angle_beta   90.00
_cell.angle_gamma   90.00
#
_symmetry.space_group_name_H-M   'P 1'
#
loop_
_entity.id
_entity.type
_entity.pdbx_description
1 polymer ?
#
loop_
_entity_poly.entity_id
_entity_poly.type
_entity_poly.pdbx_seq_one_letter_code
_entity_poly.pdbx_strand_id
1 'polypeptide(L)'
;MSLILISLSTSCGGGDAESQDSEGTVSLYAGKEVSIQFVIPSEEFADSLRFHDGRPAELLLRSESLNASMSAMLVPGCGSSAADRMLYLAEAEVKNLDTSLVDPPGEVSPFTAVVYVRGDSSVVERVWDRGAGELAVLQARSRSASINMLLTSLAGILSTAETRGPEETLTRGVYLSDRTRDEIVEEVNADVDLPPEIHHRMIISLRPSDREMGILDTLTVDFGSTQSDSQLAVYVPRCEGGTSFQALTGSVSNRADSVVCTADSTRLFRGVYSGDWNGFHSSTSETITGEGMRIDRTVSFQCGMWFYPGCGIPASYDLSLSVPEMLGYEVYAPLDETGRALRDSVLTVSYRSPGGGVSGPLAWAAGGFVLQPLAAGRSLFVCSDPDSTDADLVGLAEELASFLWRQFGYEGARLDFVVVSVLDFPVLVTGPGCVFISRDMMEGLLDHSGWTGSIRNGTPVPSTAVVFETARAFLSGSTHLSTGLRDALSAWAVCRFMAAGPEDMEVLLEALRKYYLYSTHTVAATEHAIADPLLEGSVLYDPVVLGKAPAVLEFLAAEIPSFERAVPRALGSLRHSGDPFGRLFSALGVLEGSRYGEMYFRWMYGPGIPLLRVEWSDSSGVLEMMLTQLQPGQEFPLGSATDYVTIHTESGTRRLETLQGHTQGYYTAEIPEIPERILAIDLDPQGLLPADVVYRRVQPLR
;
A
#
# COMPACT_ATOMS: atom_id res chain seq x y z
N MET A 1 -32.88 67.43 -27.19
CA MET A 1 -31.93 66.71 -28.06
C MET A 1 -30.54 66.97 -27.51
N SER A 2 -29.84 65.88 -27.20
CA SER A 2 -28.43 65.77 -26.83
C SER A 2 -27.99 66.24 -25.44
N LEU A 3 -27.65 65.21 -24.65
CA LEU A 3 -27.11 65.20 -23.30
C LEU A 3 -25.67 65.68 -23.23
N ILE A 4 -25.37 66.30 -22.08
CA ILE A 4 -24.06 66.63 -21.54
C ILE A 4 -23.66 65.49 -20.60
N LEU A 5 -22.43 65.00 -20.70
CA LEU A 5 -21.80 64.16 -19.68
C LEU A 5 -20.39 64.70 -19.41
N ILE A 6 -20.22 65.25 -18.21
CA ILE A 6 -18.93 65.56 -17.59
C ILE A 6 -18.82 64.69 -16.32
N SER A 7 -17.61 64.15 -16.16
CA SER A 7 -17.00 63.38 -15.06
C SER A 7 -17.30 63.78 -13.61
N LEU A 8 -17.21 62.81 -12.67
CA LEU A 8 -16.20 62.74 -11.57
C LEU A 8 -16.48 61.61 -10.54
N SER A 9 -15.59 60.60 -10.52
CA SER A 9 -14.83 59.92 -9.42
C SER A 9 -15.36 59.63 -7.98
N THR A 10 -14.84 58.51 -7.41
CA THR A 10 -14.66 58.06 -5.97
C THR A 10 -15.90 57.50 -5.21
N SER A 11 -15.89 56.51 -4.28
CA SER A 11 -14.91 55.61 -3.60
C SER A 11 -15.67 54.65 -2.60
N CYS A 12 -14.98 53.62 -2.08
CA CYS A 12 -15.22 52.71 -0.91
C CYS A 12 -16.06 51.42 -1.18
N GLY A 13 -15.69 50.17 -0.85
CA GLY A 13 -14.70 49.50 0.05
C GLY A 13 -15.43 48.31 0.74
N GLY A 14 -14.90 47.11 1.01
CA GLY A 14 -13.56 46.53 0.90
C GLY A 14 -13.58 45.00 1.17
N GLY A 15 -12.38 44.42 1.25
CA GLY A 15 -12.07 43.03 1.57
C GLY A 15 -10.60 42.76 1.21
N ASP A 16 -9.72 42.92 2.20
CA ASP A 16 -8.26 42.93 2.08
C ASP A 16 -7.67 41.64 1.48
N ALA A 17 -6.85 41.83 0.44
CA ALA A 17 -5.70 40.98 0.15
C ALA A 17 -4.58 41.93 -0.32
N GLU A 18 -3.64 42.21 0.57
CA GLU A 18 -2.37 42.85 0.21
C GLU A 18 -1.59 41.89 -0.69
N SER A 19 -1.69 42.04 -2.01
CA SER A 19 -0.64 41.57 -2.93
C SER A 19 0.19 42.77 -3.33
N GLN A 20 1.47 42.74 -2.95
CA GLN A 20 2.50 43.54 -3.56
C GLN A 20 2.62 43.10 -5.03
N ASP A 21 1.92 43.76 -5.95
CA ASP A 21 2.11 43.57 -7.38
C ASP A 21 3.49 44.11 -7.77
N SER A 22 4.46 43.20 -7.89
CA SER A 22 5.73 43.45 -8.57
C SER A 22 5.46 43.62 -10.07
N GLU A 23 5.65 44.85 -10.58
CA GLU A 23 5.53 45.20 -12.01
C GLU A 23 6.22 44.14 -12.90
N GLY A 24 5.46 43.50 -13.80
CA GLY A 24 5.99 42.59 -14.83
C GLY A 24 5.87 41.08 -14.58
N THR A 25 5.25 40.63 -13.48
CA THR A 25 5.05 39.19 -13.21
C THR A 25 3.77 38.68 -13.89
N VAL A 26 3.88 37.61 -14.69
CA VAL A 26 2.75 36.94 -15.35
C VAL A 26 2.60 35.52 -14.81
N SER A 27 1.35 35.10 -14.61
CA SER A 27 0.99 33.76 -14.17
C SER A 27 0.09 33.09 -15.21
N LEU A 28 0.53 31.95 -15.75
CA LEU A 28 -0.25 31.14 -16.67
C LEU A 28 -0.74 29.87 -15.98
N TYR A 29 -2.05 29.62 -16.06
CA TYR A 29 -2.69 28.46 -15.48
C TYR A 29 -2.38 27.19 -16.27
N ALA A 30 -1.87 26.16 -15.60
CA ALA A 30 -1.48 24.87 -16.18
C ALA A 30 -2.56 23.78 -16.02
N GLY A 31 -3.47 23.94 -15.06
CA GLY A 31 -4.42 22.90 -14.65
C GLY A 31 -4.20 22.49 -13.18
N LYS A 32 -5.18 21.82 -12.56
CA LYS A 32 -5.11 21.34 -11.15
C LYS A 32 -4.60 22.37 -10.14
N GLU A 33 -4.98 23.64 -10.33
CA GLU A 33 -4.53 24.78 -9.50
C GLU A 33 -3.05 25.11 -9.55
N VAL A 34 -2.34 24.49 -10.50
CA VAL A 34 -0.97 24.86 -10.81
C VAL A 34 -0.95 26.00 -11.79
N SER A 35 -0.07 26.93 -11.51
CA SER A 35 0.29 28.00 -12.44
C SER A 35 1.80 28.09 -12.58
N ILE A 36 2.25 28.64 -13.69
CA ILE A 36 3.66 28.93 -13.94
C ILE A 36 3.80 30.44 -13.93
N GLN A 37 4.56 30.94 -12.97
CA GLN A 37 4.86 32.36 -12.82
C GLN A 37 6.22 32.67 -13.45
N PHE A 38 6.31 33.78 -14.17
CA PHE A 38 7.55 34.26 -14.78
C PHE A 38 7.51 35.77 -14.97
N VAL A 39 8.66 36.38 -15.20
CA VAL A 39 8.79 37.83 -15.39
C VAL A 39 8.93 38.16 -16.87
N ILE A 40 8.17 39.13 -17.35
CA ILE A 40 8.29 39.67 -18.71
C ILE A 40 9.07 40.99 -18.64
N PRO A 41 10.16 41.16 -19.43
CA PRO A 41 10.83 42.44 -19.56
C PRO A 41 9.90 43.44 -20.28
N SER A 42 9.42 44.45 -19.55
CA SER A 42 8.41 45.41 -20.02
C SER A 42 8.83 46.28 -21.21
N GLU A 43 10.12 46.33 -21.54
CA GLU A 43 10.66 47.14 -22.64
C GLU A 43 10.76 46.38 -23.99
N GLU A 44 10.68 45.05 -24.00
CA GLU A 44 11.00 44.23 -25.18
C GLU A 44 9.77 43.63 -25.90
N PHE A 45 8.65 43.48 -25.20
CA PHE A 45 7.49 42.75 -25.72
C PHE A 45 6.19 43.54 -25.55
N ALA A 46 5.39 43.58 -26.61
CA ALA A 46 3.96 43.82 -26.49
C ALA A 46 3.27 42.49 -26.15
N ASP A 47 2.50 42.46 -25.07
CA ASP A 47 1.87 41.27 -24.56
C ASP A 47 0.33 41.34 -24.57
N SER A 48 -0.32 40.18 -24.68
CA SER A 48 -1.77 40.08 -24.45
C SER A 48 -2.11 38.72 -23.86
N LEU A 49 -2.88 38.74 -22.77
CA LEU A 49 -3.34 37.55 -22.07
C LEU A 49 -4.71 37.11 -22.60
N ARG A 50 -4.84 35.80 -22.80
CA ARG A 50 -6.11 35.12 -23.11
C ARG A 50 -6.51 34.26 -21.93
N PHE A 51 -7.81 34.27 -21.65
CA PHE A 51 -8.40 33.60 -20.51
C PHE A 51 -9.23 32.40 -20.99
N HIS A 52 -9.08 31.28 -20.30
CA HIS A 52 -9.94 30.10 -20.40
C HIS A 52 -10.59 29.88 -19.03
N ASP A 53 -11.93 29.80 -19.00
CA ASP A 53 -12.73 29.66 -17.78
C ASP A 53 -12.38 30.69 -16.69
N GLY A 54 -12.15 31.94 -17.12
CA GLY A 54 -11.79 33.05 -16.22
C GLY A 54 -10.36 33.04 -15.70
N ARG A 55 -9.52 32.07 -16.11
CA ARG A 55 -8.11 31.97 -15.71
C ARG A 55 -7.16 32.29 -16.88
N PRO A 56 -6.06 33.04 -16.66
CA PRO A 56 -5.10 33.32 -17.72
C PRO A 56 -4.42 32.04 -18.17
N ALA A 57 -4.48 31.70 -19.46
CA ALA A 57 -4.05 30.40 -19.97
C ALA A 57 -3.07 30.49 -21.15
N GLU A 58 -3.15 31.57 -21.93
CA GLU A 58 -2.24 31.82 -23.05
C GLU A 58 -1.77 33.28 -23.04
N LEU A 59 -0.48 33.49 -23.27
CA LEU A 59 0.15 34.79 -23.44
C LEU A 59 0.68 34.91 -24.87
N LEU A 60 0.28 35.96 -25.58
CA LEU A 60 0.83 36.27 -26.89
C LEU A 60 1.93 37.32 -26.73
N LEU A 61 3.16 36.95 -27.07
CA LEU A 61 4.32 37.84 -27.08
C LEU A 61 4.62 38.30 -28.50
N ARG A 62 4.75 39.62 -28.66
CA ARG A 62 5.11 40.26 -29.93
C ARG A 62 6.27 41.23 -29.74
N SER A 63 7.31 41.05 -30.53
CA SER A 63 8.42 41.99 -30.73
C SER A 63 8.73 42.13 -32.21
N GLU A 64 9.66 43.02 -32.58
CA GLU A 64 10.05 43.21 -33.98
C GLU A 64 10.60 41.92 -34.63
N SER A 65 11.23 41.05 -33.84
CA SER A 65 11.87 39.81 -34.29
C SER A 65 11.13 38.53 -33.88
N LEU A 66 10.15 38.59 -32.98
CA LEU A 66 9.47 37.42 -32.44
C LEU A 66 7.94 37.59 -32.39
N ASN A 67 7.23 36.61 -32.93
CA ASN A 67 5.82 36.38 -32.62
C ASN A 67 5.69 34.99 -32.02
N ALA A 68 5.40 34.91 -30.72
CA ALA A 68 5.29 33.65 -30.00
C ALA A 68 4.01 33.60 -29.15
N SER A 69 3.43 32.40 -29.03
CA SER A 69 2.39 32.09 -28.05
C SER A 69 3.00 31.27 -26.93
N MET A 70 2.80 31.68 -25.69
CA MET A 70 3.18 30.93 -24.50
C MET A 70 1.94 30.38 -23.79
N SER A 71 2.01 29.13 -23.38
CA SER A 71 0.94 28.45 -22.63
C SER A 71 1.54 27.52 -21.59
N ALA A 72 0.88 27.41 -20.44
CA ALA A 72 1.21 26.42 -19.42
C ALA A 72 0.26 25.23 -19.51
N MET A 73 0.76 24.02 -19.24
CA MET A 73 -0.05 22.80 -19.21
C MET A 73 0.57 21.74 -18.30
N LEU A 74 -0.27 20.83 -17.80
CA LEU A 74 0.15 19.60 -17.14
C LEU A 74 0.13 18.43 -18.13
N VAL A 75 1.16 17.59 -18.08
CA VAL A 75 1.31 16.42 -18.95
C VAL A 75 1.50 15.17 -18.08
N PRO A 76 0.42 14.42 -17.79
CA PRO A 76 0.51 13.22 -16.97
C PRO A 76 1.01 12.02 -17.77
N GLY A 77 1.72 11.09 -17.12
CA GLY A 77 2.27 9.88 -17.73
C GLY A 77 3.48 10.15 -18.64
N CYS A 78 4.17 11.26 -18.44
CA CYS A 78 5.28 11.73 -19.27
C CYS A 78 6.66 11.42 -18.64
N GLY A 79 6.70 10.92 -17.40
CA GLY A 79 7.91 10.73 -16.60
C GLY A 79 8.21 11.94 -15.71
N SER A 80 9.46 12.09 -15.28
CA SER A 80 9.91 13.06 -14.28
C SER A 80 10.98 14.03 -14.78
N SER A 81 11.38 13.92 -16.05
CA SER A 81 12.46 14.73 -16.61
C SER A 81 12.20 15.27 -18.00
N ALA A 82 13.04 16.22 -18.42
CA ALA A 82 13.07 16.71 -19.80
C ALA A 82 13.45 15.60 -20.79
N ALA A 83 14.24 14.60 -20.37
CA ALA A 83 14.57 13.45 -21.19
C ALA A 83 13.34 12.56 -21.41
N ASP A 84 12.54 12.32 -20.37
CA ASP A 84 11.29 11.55 -20.50
C ASP A 84 10.28 12.29 -21.38
N ARG A 85 10.21 13.62 -21.23
CA ARG A 85 9.42 14.47 -22.13
C ARG A 85 9.83 14.30 -23.60
N MET A 86 11.12 14.19 -23.88
CA MET A 86 11.59 13.93 -25.24
C MET A 86 11.17 12.56 -25.75
N LEU A 87 11.29 11.51 -24.94
CA LEU A 87 10.87 10.16 -25.30
C LEU A 87 9.35 10.12 -25.58
N TYR A 88 8.56 10.71 -24.68
CA TYR A 88 7.12 10.85 -24.84
C TYR A 88 6.73 11.54 -26.16
N LEU A 89 7.41 12.64 -26.50
CA LEU A 89 7.18 13.37 -27.74
C LEU A 89 7.60 12.57 -28.99
N ALA A 90 8.60 11.70 -28.90
CA ALA A 90 9.05 10.85 -29.99
C ALA A 90 8.10 9.67 -30.26
N GLU A 91 7.45 9.15 -29.23
CA GLU A 91 6.50 8.03 -29.32
C GLU A 91 5.09 8.46 -29.73
N ALA A 92 4.65 9.66 -29.30
CA ALA A 92 3.38 10.23 -29.71
C ALA A 92 3.33 10.42 -31.25
N GLU A 93 2.13 10.47 -31.85
CA GLU A 93 1.89 10.66 -33.30
C GLU A 93 2.50 11.94 -33.93
N VAL A 94 3.35 12.67 -33.20
CA VAL A 94 4.23 13.74 -33.69
C VAL A 94 5.46 13.14 -34.39
N LYS A 95 5.22 12.21 -35.32
CA LYS A 95 6.21 11.30 -35.94
C LYS A 95 7.19 11.95 -36.93
N ASN A 96 7.68 13.17 -36.70
CA ASN A 96 8.53 13.84 -37.70
C ASN A 96 9.53 14.90 -37.18
N LEU A 97 10.15 14.77 -36.00
CA LEU A 97 10.96 15.89 -35.46
C LEU A 97 12.34 15.63 -34.88
N ASP A 98 13.24 16.55 -35.26
CA ASP A 98 14.50 16.89 -34.59
C ASP A 98 14.20 17.42 -33.18
N THR A 99 13.86 16.53 -32.26
CA THR A 99 13.68 16.84 -30.84
C THR A 99 15.06 16.83 -30.16
N SER A 100 15.38 17.84 -29.37
CA SER A 100 16.66 17.91 -28.64
C SER A 100 16.54 18.56 -27.27
N LEU A 101 17.42 18.16 -26.34
CA LEU A 101 17.68 18.90 -25.11
C LEU A 101 18.69 20.00 -25.40
N VAL A 102 18.39 21.20 -24.95
CA VAL A 102 19.28 22.35 -25.13
C VAL A 102 19.41 23.09 -23.80
N ASP A 103 20.65 23.37 -23.45
CA ASP A 103 20.95 24.34 -22.40
C ASP A 103 21.09 25.73 -23.07
N PRO A 104 20.34 26.74 -22.61
CA PRO A 104 20.25 28.03 -23.26
C PRO A 104 21.60 28.77 -23.22
N PRO A 105 21.95 29.49 -24.30
CA PRO A 105 23.18 30.26 -24.35
C PRO A 105 23.08 31.55 -23.51
N GLY A 106 24.15 31.93 -22.78
CA GLY A 106 24.31 33.26 -22.17
C GLY A 106 24.60 33.28 -20.66
N GLU A 107 24.41 34.45 -20.02
CA GLU A 107 24.60 34.71 -18.57
C GLU A 107 23.30 34.58 -17.75
N VAL A 108 22.28 33.87 -18.27
CA VAL A 108 21.03 33.62 -17.53
C VAL A 108 21.17 32.41 -16.60
N SER A 109 20.31 32.31 -15.58
CA SER A 109 20.26 31.13 -14.71
C SER A 109 20.07 29.85 -15.54
N PRO A 110 20.87 28.80 -15.32
CA PRO A 110 20.83 27.60 -16.13
C PRO A 110 19.50 26.85 -15.96
N PHE A 111 18.92 26.43 -17.08
CA PHE A 111 17.77 25.52 -17.13
C PHE A 111 17.88 24.64 -18.37
N THR A 112 17.24 23.47 -18.37
CA THR A 112 17.20 22.60 -19.55
C THR A 112 15.87 22.80 -20.28
N ALA A 113 15.92 22.94 -21.60
CA ALA A 113 14.75 23.08 -22.46
C ALA A 113 14.63 21.91 -23.44
N VAL A 114 13.40 21.49 -23.73
CA VAL A 114 13.07 20.57 -24.81
C VAL A 114 12.65 21.38 -26.03
N VAL A 115 13.28 21.15 -27.18
CA VAL A 115 12.98 21.89 -28.41
C VAL A 115 12.64 20.95 -29.56
N TYR A 116 11.67 21.32 -30.38
CA TYR A 116 11.19 20.53 -31.54
C TYR A 116 10.37 21.38 -32.52
N VAL A 117 10.08 20.88 -33.73
CA VAL A 117 9.35 21.62 -34.80
C VAL A 117 7.93 21.09 -35.08
N ARG A 118 6.87 21.45 -34.35
CA ARG A 118 5.52 20.92 -34.67
C ARG A 118 4.90 21.50 -35.96
N GLY A 119 5.02 20.78 -37.08
CA GLY A 119 4.55 21.23 -38.40
C GLY A 119 5.42 22.37 -38.93
N ASP A 120 4.85 23.55 -39.17
CA ASP A 120 5.60 24.76 -39.55
C ASP A 120 5.98 25.63 -38.33
N SER A 121 6.01 25.07 -37.12
CA SER A 121 6.22 25.83 -35.88
C SER A 121 7.41 25.34 -35.07
N SER A 122 8.30 26.24 -34.67
CA SER A 122 9.32 25.96 -33.67
C SER A 122 8.70 26.01 -32.27
N VAL A 123 9.03 25.05 -31.43
CA VAL A 123 8.53 24.91 -30.07
C VAL A 123 9.71 24.80 -29.10
N VAL A 124 9.63 25.51 -27.99
CA VAL A 124 10.55 25.42 -26.84
C VAL A 124 9.69 25.16 -25.60
N GLU A 125 10.03 24.12 -24.84
CA GLU A 125 9.36 23.74 -23.60
C GLU A 125 10.37 23.78 -22.44
N ARG A 126 10.04 24.51 -21.37
CA ARG A 126 10.66 24.29 -20.06
C ARG A 126 9.73 23.40 -19.24
N VAL A 127 10.30 22.43 -18.54
CA VAL A 127 9.53 21.41 -17.82
C VAL A 127 9.96 21.34 -16.36
N TRP A 128 9.02 20.99 -15.49
CA TRP A 128 9.24 20.75 -14.06
C TRP A 128 8.55 19.46 -13.66
N ASP A 129 9.25 18.71 -12.83
CA ASP A 129 8.74 17.51 -12.20
C ASP A 129 7.69 17.83 -11.13
N ARG A 130 6.65 17.00 -11.04
CA ARG A 130 5.61 17.10 -10.02
C ARG A 130 5.37 15.80 -9.26
N GLY A 131 6.05 14.70 -9.61
CA GLY A 131 5.73 13.37 -9.08
C GLY A 131 4.57 12.68 -9.81
N ALA A 132 4.41 11.39 -9.52
CA ALA A 132 3.43 10.49 -10.16
C ALA A 132 3.49 10.51 -11.70
N GLY A 133 4.68 10.76 -12.27
CA GLY A 133 4.95 10.81 -13.70
C GLY A 133 4.27 11.99 -14.41
N GLU A 134 3.92 13.06 -13.70
CA GLU A 134 3.34 14.29 -14.27
C GLU A 134 4.38 15.40 -14.37
N LEU A 135 4.43 16.03 -15.54
CA LEU A 135 5.24 17.23 -15.76
C LEU A 135 4.37 18.48 -15.84
N ALA A 136 4.81 19.57 -15.22
CA ALA A 136 4.37 20.90 -15.59
C ALA A 136 5.22 21.41 -16.76
N VAL A 137 4.58 21.98 -17.77
CA VAL A 137 5.23 22.42 -19.00
C VAL A 137 4.85 23.86 -19.32
N LEU A 138 5.86 24.71 -19.47
CA LEU A 138 5.73 26.03 -20.09
C LEU A 138 6.17 25.92 -21.54
N GLN A 139 5.21 25.98 -22.46
CA GLN A 139 5.47 25.88 -23.88
C GLN A 139 5.46 27.26 -24.52
N ALA A 140 6.48 27.55 -25.31
CA ALA A 140 6.53 28.67 -26.23
C ALA A 140 6.54 28.17 -27.67
N ARG A 141 5.66 28.70 -28.51
CA ARG A 141 5.51 28.31 -29.91
C ARG A 141 5.58 29.51 -30.84
N SER A 142 6.35 29.39 -31.93
CA SER A 142 6.41 30.40 -32.99
C SER A 142 6.29 29.78 -34.38
N ARG A 143 5.58 30.44 -35.30
CA ARG A 143 5.41 30.01 -36.70
C ARG A 143 6.52 30.49 -37.64
N SER A 144 7.34 31.43 -37.21
CA SER A 144 8.28 32.14 -38.10
C SER A 144 9.72 32.17 -37.59
N ALA A 145 9.96 31.84 -36.33
CA ALA A 145 11.29 31.83 -35.74
C ALA A 145 11.95 30.45 -35.86
N SER A 146 13.26 30.41 -36.09
CA SER A 146 14.05 29.19 -35.87
C SER A 146 14.12 28.88 -34.37
N ILE A 147 14.35 27.61 -34.02
CA ILE A 147 14.49 27.18 -32.62
C ILE A 147 15.52 28.03 -31.87
N ASN A 148 16.69 28.28 -32.46
CA ASN A 148 17.74 29.07 -31.83
C ASN A 148 17.32 30.54 -31.59
N MET A 149 16.60 31.15 -32.53
CA MET A 149 16.08 32.51 -32.32
C MET A 149 15.01 32.53 -31.23
N LEU A 150 14.09 31.58 -31.24
CA LEU A 150 13.05 31.46 -30.22
C LEU A 150 13.63 31.26 -28.82
N LEU A 151 14.60 30.35 -28.68
CA LEU A 151 15.27 30.06 -27.41
C LEU A 151 16.05 31.28 -26.90
N THR A 152 16.83 31.93 -27.78
CA THR A 152 17.63 33.11 -27.38
C THR A 152 16.74 34.27 -26.94
N SER A 153 15.65 34.53 -27.66
CA SER A 153 14.72 35.63 -27.34
C SER A 153 13.89 35.37 -26.07
N LEU A 154 13.70 34.11 -25.68
CA LEU A 154 12.89 33.75 -24.50
C LEU A 154 13.72 33.27 -23.31
N ALA A 155 15.04 33.14 -23.44
CA ALA A 155 15.90 32.58 -22.38
C ALA A 155 15.76 33.32 -21.04
N GLY A 156 15.66 34.66 -21.06
CA GLY A 156 15.43 35.46 -19.86
C GLY A 156 14.09 35.10 -19.17
N ILE A 157 12.99 35.14 -19.93
CA ILE A 157 11.65 34.78 -19.43
C ILE A 157 11.64 33.36 -18.88
N LEU A 158 12.10 32.41 -19.70
CA LEU A 158 12.13 30.99 -19.35
C LEU A 158 13.00 30.74 -18.12
N SER A 159 14.11 31.45 -17.90
CA SER A 159 14.97 31.27 -16.73
C SER A 159 14.32 31.72 -15.41
N THR A 160 13.44 32.72 -15.46
CA THR A 160 12.69 33.22 -14.29
C THR A 160 11.43 32.41 -13.99
N ALA A 161 11.07 31.46 -14.85
CA ALA A 161 9.86 30.69 -14.68
C ALA A 161 9.94 29.74 -13.48
N GLU A 162 8.88 29.72 -12.67
CA GLU A 162 8.72 28.88 -11.50
C GLU A 162 7.31 28.31 -11.45
N THR A 163 7.18 27.08 -10.99
CA THR A 163 5.88 26.47 -10.74
C THR A 163 5.33 26.92 -9.39
N ARG A 164 4.06 27.29 -9.38
CA ARG A 164 3.28 27.54 -8.16
C ARG A 164 2.21 26.47 -8.04
N GLY A 165 2.28 25.69 -6.97
CA GLY A 165 1.28 24.68 -6.64
C GLY A 165 -0.02 25.28 -6.07
N PRO A 166 -0.96 24.42 -5.66
CA PRO A 166 -2.10 24.81 -4.83
C PRO A 166 -1.62 25.54 -3.55
N GLU A 167 -2.49 26.31 -2.90
CA GLU A 167 -2.18 26.93 -1.59
C GLU A 167 -1.53 25.90 -0.63
N GLU A 168 -0.51 26.31 0.14
CA GLU A 168 0.31 25.44 1.00
C GLU A 168 -0.52 24.57 1.97
N THR A 169 -1.76 24.98 2.26
CA THR A 169 -2.71 24.27 3.12
C THR A 169 -3.33 23.02 2.48
N LEU A 170 -3.14 22.80 1.18
CA LEU A 170 -3.75 21.71 0.42
C LEU A 170 -2.73 20.70 -0.10
N THR A 171 -1.43 20.96 0.03
CA THR A 171 -0.39 20.06 -0.48
C THR A 171 0.10 19.11 0.61
N ARG A 172 0.25 17.82 0.26
CA ARG A 172 0.94 16.85 1.14
C ARG A 172 2.44 17.11 1.12
N GLY A 173 3.13 16.74 2.21
CA GLY A 173 4.58 16.91 2.35
C GLY A 173 5.41 15.85 1.62
N VAL A 174 4.76 14.83 1.06
CA VAL A 174 5.39 13.71 0.35
C VAL A 174 5.49 13.94 -1.15
N TYR A 175 6.55 13.38 -1.74
CA TYR A 175 6.71 13.28 -3.18
C TYR A 175 6.07 11.97 -3.67
N LEU A 176 5.26 12.01 -4.73
CA LEU A 176 4.64 10.80 -5.29
C LEU A 176 5.59 10.14 -6.29
N SER A 177 5.89 8.86 -6.11
CA SER A 177 6.81 8.10 -6.97
C SER A 177 6.46 8.19 -8.46
N ASP A 178 7.44 8.39 -9.33
CA ASP A 178 7.22 8.42 -10.80
C ASP A 178 7.20 7.05 -11.45
N ARG A 179 7.41 6.01 -10.64
CA ARG A 179 7.47 4.64 -11.13
C ARG A 179 6.18 4.25 -11.84
N THR A 180 6.35 3.78 -13.06
CA THR A 180 5.27 3.30 -13.90
C THR A 180 4.86 1.88 -13.49
N ARG A 181 3.64 1.49 -13.88
CA ARG A 181 3.20 0.11 -13.71
C ARG A 181 4.14 -0.87 -14.43
N ASP A 182 4.61 -0.54 -15.63
CA ASP A 182 5.45 -1.45 -16.40
C ASP A 182 6.80 -1.68 -15.70
N GLU A 183 7.41 -0.64 -15.13
CA GLU A 183 8.64 -0.78 -14.33
C GLU A 183 8.42 -1.61 -13.06
N ILE A 184 7.28 -1.41 -12.36
CA ILE A 184 6.93 -2.20 -11.17
C ILE A 184 6.75 -3.67 -11.55
N VAL A 185 5.97 -3.93 -12.60
CA VAL A 185 5.68 -5.29 -13.07
C VAL A 185 6.93 -5.96 -13.63
N GLU A 186 7.80 -5.22 -14.32
CA GLU A 186 9.09 -5.72 -14.80
C GLU A 186 9.98 -6.11 -13.63
N GLU A 187 10.13 -5.28 -12.60
CA GLU A 187 10.95 -5.62 -11.43
C GLU A 187 10.42 -6.86 -10.71
N VAL A 188 9.11 -6.92 -10.46
CA VAL A 188 8.49 -8.07 -9.76
C VAL A 188 8.59 -9.35 -10.59
N ASN A 189 8.62 -9.25 -11.92
CA ASN A 189 8.80 -10.40 -12.81
C ASN A 189 10.27 -10.70 -13.19
N ALA A 190 11.20 -9.77 -12.94
CA ALA A 190 12.63 -9.98 -13.14
C ALA A 190 13.21 -10.90 -12.06
N ASP A 191 12.61 -10.90 -10.86
CA ASP A 191 12.97 -11.73 -9.71
C ASP A 191 12.31 -13.14 -9.74
N VAL A 192 12.14 -13.70 -10.94
CA VAL A 192 11.49 -15.02 -11.18
C VAL A 192 12.53 -16.12 -11.44
N ASP A 193 13.68 -16.03 -10.80
CA ASP A 193 14.53 -17.21 -10.66
C ASP A 193 13.78 -18.25 -9.83
N LEU A 194 13.71 -19.49 -10.32
CA LEU A 194 13.15 -20.59 -9.55
C LEU A 194 13.98 -20.72 -8.25
N PRO A 195 13.37 -20.49 -7.08
CA PRO A 195 14.11 -20.60 -5.84
C PRO A 195 14.62 -22.03 -5.66
N PRO A 196 15.75 -22.23 -4.96
CA PRO A 196 16.24 -23.57 -4.67
C PRO A 196 15.19 -24.38 -3.91
N GLU A 197 15.17 -25.70 -4.14
CA GLU A 197 14.30 -26.60 -3.39
C GLU A 197 14.93 -26.88 -2.01
N ILE A 198 14.16 -26.62 -0.95
CA ILE A 198 14.64 -26.76 0.43
C ILE A 198 13.89 -27.90 1.10
N HIS A 199 14.63 -28.79 1.76
CA HIS A 199 14.08 -29.90 2.51
C HIS A 199 14.70 -29.97 3.91
N HIS A 200 13.86 -29.85 4.92
CA HIS A 200 14.19 -30.07 6.31
C HIS A 200 13.69 -31.43 6.76
N ARG A 201 14.57 -32.19 7.41
CA ARG A 201 14.20 -33.41 8.14
C ARG A 201 14.56 -33.23 9.60
N MET A 202 13.53 -32.94 10.40
CA MET A 202 13.66 -32.51 11.79
C MET A 202 13.23 -33.60 12.76
N ILE A 203 14.04 -33.82 13.79
CA ILE A 203 13.73 -34.66 14.94
C ILE A 203 13.86 -33.78 16.17
N ILE A 204 12.77 -33.65 16.93
CA ILE A 204 12.73 -32.90 18.18
C ILE A 204 12.38 -33.87 19.30
N SER A 205 13.27 -33.96 20.28
CA SER A 205 13.10 -34.77 21.48
C SER A 205 12.90 -33.86 22.67
N LEU A 206 11.82 -34.06 23.42
CA LEU A 206 11.38 -33.14 24.46
C LEU A 206 11.18 -33.89 25.76
N ARG A 207 11.67 -33.31 26.86
CA ARG A 207 11.24 -33.67 28.22
C ARG A 207 10.71 -32.43 28.92
N PRO A 208 9.41 -32.15 28.73
CA PRO A 208 8.77 -30.93 29.25
C PRO A 208 8.99 -30.69 30.75
N SER A 209 8.86 -31.74 31.57
CA SER A 209 9.06 -31.67 33.02
C SER A 209 10.48 -31.27 33.43
N ASP A 210 11.48 -31.71 32.68
CA ASP A 210 12.90 -31.48 32.95
C ASP A 210 13.44 -30.24 32.22
N ARG A 211 12.62 -29.62 31.36
CA ARG A 211 13.01 -28.52 30.45
C ARG A 211 14.21 -28.88 29.59
N GLU A 212 14.24 -30.13 29.12
CA GLU A 212 15.26 -30.61 28.19
C GLU A 212 14.67 -30.66 26.78
N MET A 213 15.40 -30.13 25.81
CA MET A 213 15.08 -30.24 24.40
C MET A 213 16.32 -30.54 23.60
N GLY A 214 16.23 -31.54 22.74
CA GLY A 214 17.20 -31.80 21.68
C GLY A 214 16.54 -31.62 20.32
N ILE A 215 17.25 -30.95 19.40
CA ILE A 215 16.87 -30.87 17.99
C ILE A 215 17.98 -31.41 17.10
N LEU A 216 17.57 -32.11 16.06
CA LEU A 216 18.42 -32.50 14.96
C LEU A 216 17.68 -32.19 13.67
N ASP A 217 18.25 -31.30 12.86
CA ASP A 217 17.74 -30.95 11.54
C ASP A 217 18.76 -31.30 10.47
N THR A 218 18.37 -32.14 9.52
CA THR A 218 19.12 -32.36 8.29
C THR A 218 18.55 -31.46 7.20
N LEU A 219 19.27 -30.38 6.90
CA LEU A 219 18.91 -29.43 5.86
C LEU A 219 19.53 -29.87 4.52
N THR A 220 18.71 -29.98 3.50
CA THR A 220 19.14 -30.17 2.09
C THR A 220 18.64 -28.99 1.27
N VAL A 221 19.52 -28.40 0.46
CA VAL A 221 19.19 -27.31 -0.47
C VAL A 221 19.65 -27.71 -1.86
N ASP A 222 18.72 -27.81 -2.80
CA ASP A 222 18.97 -28.16 -4.20
C ASP A 222 18.86 -26.91 -5.08
N PHE A 223 19.99 -26.51 -5.66
CA PHE A 223 20.10 -25.36 -6.58
C PHE A 223 20.04 -25.80 -8.05
N GLY A 224 19.67 -27.05 -8.34
CA GLY A 224 19.63 -27.61 -9.68
C GLY A 224 18.70 -26.84 -10.64
N SER A 225 17.60 -26.30 -10.12
CA SER A 225 16.61 -25.50 -10.85
C SER A 225 16.91 -24.00 -10.91
N THR A 226 17.82 -23.49 -10.06
CA THR A 226 18.11 -22.06 -9.89
C THR A 226 19.14 -21.57 -10.91
N GLN A 227 18.97 -20.37 -11.50
CA GLN A 227 19.92 -19.82 -12.48
C GLN A 227 21.08 -19.04 -11.84
N SER A 228 20.88 -18.49 -10.64
CA SER A 228 21.84 -17.67 -9.87
C SER A 228 22.84 -18.48 -9.02
N ASP A 229 23.70 -17.72 -8.29
CA ASP A 229 24.75 -18.25 -7.41
C ASP A 229 24.22 -19.35 -6.48
N SER A 230 24.96 -20.46 -6.38
CA SER A 230 24.54 -21.63 -5.60
C SER A 230 24.78 -21.41 -4.10
N GLN A 231 24.21 -20.34 -3.57
CA GLN A 231 24.33 -19.89 -2.18
C GLN A 231 22.98 -19.46 -1.65
N LEU A 232 22.68 -19.86 -0.41
CA LEU A 232 21.48 -19.45 0.31
C LEU A 232 21.86 -19.04 1.73
N ALA A 233 21.44 -17.84 2.15
CA ALA A 233 21.51 -17.44 3.55
C ALA A 233 20.33 -18.06 4.31
N VAL A 234 20.64 -18.76 5.39
CA VAL A 234 19.64 -19.36 6.29
C VAL A 234 19.83 -18.72 7.67
N TYR A 235 18.76 -18.21 8.25
CA TYR A 235 18.80 -17.64 9.59
C TYR A 235 18.96 -18.75 10.61
N VAL A 236 19.92 -18.60 11.52
CA VAL A 236 20.22 -19.61 12.55
C VAL A 236 20.04 -18.95 13.91
N PRO A 237 19.36 -19.62 14.85
CA PRO A 237 19.09 -19.00 16.13
C PRO A 237 20.35 -18.71 16.95
N ARG A 238 20.37 -17.52 17.56
CA ARG A 238 21.42 -17.12 18.50
C ARG A 238 21.21 -17.85 19.83
N CYS A 239 22.12 -18.78 20.12
CA CYS A 239 22.15 -19.53 21.39
C CYS A 239 23.47 -19.31 22.11
N GLU A 240 23.43 -19.06 23.42
CA GLU A 240 24.62 -19.01 24.29
C GLU A 240 25.16 -20.43 24.54
N GLY A 241 25.81 -21.02 23.52
CA GLY A 241 26.36 -22.37 23.56
C GLY A 241 25.33 -23.49 23.36
N GLY A 242 25.77 -24.63 22.83
CA GLY A 242 24.93 -25.83 22.69
C GLY A 242 24.35 -26.11 21.30
N THR A 243 24.60 -25.25 20.31
CA THR A 243 24.20 -25.49 18.91
C THR A 243 25.41 -25.70 18.01
N SER A 244 25.26 -26.54 16.99
CA SER A 244 26.27 -26.77 15.95
C SER A 244 25.62 -26.86 14.59
N PHE A 245 26.21 -26.19 13.61
CA PHE A 245 25.83 -26.30 12.20
C PHE A 245 27.05 -26.79 11.42
N GLN A 246 26.94 -27.96 10.79
CA GLN A 246 28.03 -28.57 10.01
C GLN A 246 27.57 -28.90 8.59
N ALA A 247 28.37 -28.54 7.59
CA ALA A 247 28.17 -29.01 6.21
C ALA A 247 28.63 -30.47 6.07
N LEU A 248 27.77 -31.31 5.49
CA LEU A 248 28.09 -32.66 5.01
C LEU A 248 28.53 -32.63 3.54
N THR A 249 27.85 -31.83 2.72
CA THR A 249 28.22 -31.53 1.33
C THR A 249 28.08 -30.02 1.08
N GLY A 250 28.92 -29.48 0.19
CA GLY A 250 29.06 -28.04 0.00
C GLY A 250 29.92 -27.39 1.10
N SER A 251 29.72 -26.10 1.33
CA SER A 251 30.41 -25.36 2.39
C SER A 251 29.48 -24.45 3.16
N VAL A 252 29.85 -24.15 4.38
CA VAL A 252 29.09 -23.30 5.30
C VAL A 252 29.96 -22.14 5.76
N SER A 253 29.43 -20.92 5.73
CA SER A 253 30.10 -19.75 6.30
C SER A 253 29.18 -19.02 7.28
N ASN A 254 29.69 -18.75 8.47
CA ASN A 254 28.91 -18.13 9.55
C ASN A 254 28.92 -16.60 9.39
N ARG A 255 27.74 -16.00 9.57
CA ARG A 255 27.52 -14.56 9.78
C ARG A 255 26.95 -14.34 11.19
N ALA A 256 26.65 -13.09 11.54
CA ALA A 256 26.24 -12.73 12.91
C ALA A 256 24.91 -13.35 13.38
N ASP A 257 23.99 -13.63 12.47
CA ASP A 257 22.61 -14.10 12.70
C ASP A 257 22.17 -15.17 11.69
N SER A 258 23.08 -15.56 10.80
CA SER A 258 22.77 -16.35 9.63
C SER A 258 23.97 -17.18 9.23
N VAL A 259 23.69 -18.20 8.45
CA VAL A 259 24.66 -19.12 7.90
C VAL A 259 24.45 -19.17 6.40
N VAL A 260 25.51 -18.87 5.64
CA VAL A 260 25.47 -18.98 4.18
C VAL A 260 25.86 -20.40 3.79
N CYS A 261 24.88 -21.11 3.24
CA CYS A 261 25.01 -22.45 2.70
C CYS A 261 25.40 -22.36 1.22
N THR A 262 26.54 -22.93 0.85
CA THR A 262 27.05 -22.93 -0.53
C THR A 262 27.05 -24.35 -1.07
N ALA A 263 26.47 -24.54 -2.25
CA ALA A 263 26.40 -25.85 -2.89
C ALA A 263 27.77 -26.38 -3.29
N ASP A 264 27.86 -27.70 -3.44
CA ASP A 264 29.01 -28.37 -4.06
C ASP A 264 28.96 -28.33 -5.60
N SER A 265 29.87 -29.04 -6.25
CA SER A 265 29.92 -29.15 -7.72
C SER A 265 28.69 -29.80 -8.35
N THR A 266 27.84 -30.46 -7.57
CA THR A 266 26.56 -31.04 -8.03
C THR A 266 25.38 -30.11 -7.84
N ARG A 267 25.63 -28.86 -7.40
CA ARG A 267 24.60 -27.86 -7.05
C ARG A 267 23.72 -28.28 -5.87
N LEU A 268 24.23 -29.14 -5.00
CA LEU A 268 23.57 -29.55 -3.76
C LEU A 268 24.35 -29.04 -2.54
N PHE A 269 23.61 -28.57 -1.55
CA PHE A 269 24.12 -28.37 -0.19
C PHE A 269 23.40 -29.33 0.76
N ARG A 270 24.15 -29.92 1.69
CA ARG A 270 23.56 -30.70 2.79
C ARG A 270 24.27 -30.37 4.08
N GLY A 271 23.51 -29.94 5.08
CA GLY A 271 23.99 -29.61 6.41
C GLY A 271 23.26 -30.39 7.49
N VAL A 272 23.88 -30.47 8.66
CA VAL A 272 23.25 -30.94 9.89
C VAL A 272 23.35 -29.82 10.91
N TYR A 273 22.19 -29.40 11.40
CA TYR A 273 22.08 -28.55 12.56
C TYR A 273 21.65 -29.41 13.75
N SER A 274 22.30 -29.22 14.89
CA SER A 274 21.87 -29.84 16.14
C SER A 274 21.96 -28.84 17.28
N GLY A 275 21.01 -28.91 18.19
CA GLY A 275 20.98 -28.12 19.41
C GLY A 275 20.52 -28.98 20.58
N ASP A 276 21.13 -28.78 21.74
CA ASP A 276 20.72 -29.42 23.00
C ASP A 276 20.63 -28.36 24.09
N TRP A 277 19.48 -28.29 24.76
CA TRP A 277 19.16 -27.26 25.73
C TRP A 277 18.63 -27.88 27.02
N ASN A 278 19.27 -27.50 28.14
CA ASN A 278 18.84 -27.87 29.48
C ASN A 278 18.39 -26.62 30.24
N GLY A 279 17.17 -26.62 30.78
CA GLY A 279 16.68 -25.52 31.62
C GLY A 279 16.37 -24.23 30.86
N PHE A 280 16.11 -24.30 29.55
CA PHE A 280 15.86 -23.12 28.72
C PHE A 280 14.57 -22.40 29.11
N HIS A 281 14.56 -21.10 28.83
CA HIS A 281 13.40 -20.25 28.92
C HIS A 281 13.13 -19.67 27.52
N SER A 282 11.94 -19.89 26.96
CA SER A 282 11.58 -19.32 25.66
C SER A 282 11.45 -17.80 25.80
N SER A 283 12.05 -17.00 24.93
CA SER A 283 11.87 -15.54 24.93
C SER A 283 11.05 -15.13 23.71
N THR A 284 10.25 -14.08 23.83
CA THR A 284 9.61 -13.42 22.69
C THR A 284 10.58 -12.62 21.81
N SER A 285 11.84 -12.49 22.21
CA SER A 285 12.93 -11.90 21.43
C SER A 285 13.67 -12.96 20.59
N GLU A 286 14.25 -12.54 19.45
CA GLU A 286 15.14 -13.29 18.54
C GLU A 286 16.41 -13.88 19.19
N THR A 287 16.52 -13.86 20.52
CA THR A 287 17.70 -14.24 21.31
C THR A 287 17.30 -15.18 22.43
N ILE A 288 17.73 -16.45 22.38
CA ILE A 288 17.49 -17.41 23.46
C ILE A 288 18.46 -17.09 24.60
N THR A 289 17.95 -16.55 25.70
CA THR A 289 18.73 -16.28 26.92
C THR A 289 18.39 -17.29 28.01
N GLY A 290 19.36 -17.60 28.88
CA GLY A 290 19.13 -18.42 30.07
C GLY A 290 18.15 -17.80 31.09
N GLU A 291 17.72 -16.55 30.87
CA GLU A 291 16.81 -15.77 31.73
C GLU A 291 15.45 -15.46 31.08
N GLY A 292 15.07 -16.13 29.98
CA GLY A 292 13.83 -15.85 29.22
C GLY A 292 12.49 -16.03 29.97
N MET A 293 11.38 -15.87 29.23
CA MET A 293 9.98 -15.91 29.70
C MET A 293 9.66 -17.16 30.53
N ARG A 294 8.88 -17.00 31.60
CA ARG A 294 8.37 -18.12 32.39
C ARG A 294 6.99 -18.55 31.89
N ILE A 295 6.97 -19.68 31.19
CA ILE A 295 5.75 -20.36 30.76
C ILE A 295 5.35 -21.38 31.84
N ASP A 296 4.05 -21.55 32.06
CA ASP A 296 3.50 -22.53 33.00
C ASP A 296 3.83 -23.99 32.59
N ARG A 297 4.01 -24.87 33.57
CA ARG A 297 4.49 -26.26 33.44
C ARG A 297 3.54 -27.19 32.68
N THR A 298 2.27 -26.85 32.58
CA THR A 298 1.20 -27.64 31.95
C THR A 298 1.12 -27.43 30.44
N VAL A 299 1.52 -26.24 29.96
CA VAL A 299 1.56 -25.86 28.56
C VAL A 299 3.03 -25.70 28.20
N SER A 300 3.72 -26.76 27.78
CA SER A 300 5.11 -26.62 27.31
C SER A 300 5.13 -25.99 25.93
N PHE A 301 4.88 -24.70 25.95
CA PHE A 301 4.91 -23.83 24.80
C PHE A 301 6.35 -23.69 24.30
N GLN A 302 6.56 -24.11 23.06
CA GLN A 302 7.82 -23.94 22.35
C GLN A 302 7.48 -23.53 20.94
N CYS A 303 7.29 -22.23 20.69
CA CYS A 303 7.17 -21.76 19.32
C CYS A 303 8.52 -21.94 18.60
N GLY A 304 8.53 -22.78 17.58
CA GLY A 304 9.64 -22.90 16.64
C GLY A 304 9.62 -21.79 15.58
N MET A 305 9.72 -20.53 15.99
CA MET A 305 10.64 -19.69 15.23
C MET A 305 11.92 -19.69 16.04
N TRP A 306 13.07 -19.98 15.44
CA TRP A 306 14.38 -19.83 16.10
C TRP A 306 14.85 -20.96 17.05
N PHE A 307 14.47 -22.24 16.86
CA PHE A 307 15.24 -23.36 17.43
C PHE A 307 16.00 -24.18 16.39
N TYR A 308 15.80 -23.87 15.12
CA TYR A 308 16.48 -24.50 13.99
C TYR A 308 16.60 -23.47 12.84
N PRO A 309 17.39 -23.79 11.80
CA PRO A 309 17.60 -22.90 10.68
C PRO A 309 16.32 -22.66 9.87
N GLY A 310 16.03 -21.41 9.50
CA GLY A 310 14.87 -21.07 8.67
C GLY A 310 15.19 -20.04 7.59
N CYS A 311 14.36 -19.96 6.55
CA CYS A 311 14.50 -18.94 5.49
C CYS A 311 13.13 -18.52 4.94
N GLY A 312 13.10 -17.43 4.17
CA GLY A 312 11.87 -16.89 3.56
C GLY A 312 11.34 -17.69 2.36
N ILE A 313 12.11 -18.65 1.86
CA ILE A 313 11.73 -19.51 0.73
C ILE A 313 10.87 -20.68 1.25
N PRO A 314 9.75 -21.03 0.60
CA PRO A 314 8.96 -22.19 0.97
C PRO A 314 9.81 -23.48 1.01
N ALA A 315 9.79 -24.17 2.15
CA ALA A 315 10.54 -25.41 2.35
C ALA A 315 9.63 -26.60 2.62
N SER A 316 10.08 -27.79 2.24
CA SER A 316 9.41 -29.04 2.60
C SER A 316 9.93 -29.54 3.94
N TYR A 317 9.02 -30.08 4.77
CA TYR A 317 9.32 -30.51 6.12
C TYR A 317 8.85 -31.94 6.38
N ASP A 318 9.76 -32.76 6.89
CA ASP A 318 9.47 -34.02 7.59
C ASP A 318 9.85 -33.84 9.06
N LEU A 319 8.85 -33.69 9.95
CA LEU A 319 9.03 -33.42 11.37
C LEU A 319 8.67 -34.65 12.20
N SER A 320 9.50 -35.00 13.18
CA SER A 320 9.18 -36.00 14.21
C SER A 320 9.33 -35.39 15.60
N LEU A 321 8.25 -35.37 16.37
CA LEU A 321 8.21 -34.90 17.76
C LEU A 321 8.13 -36.10 18.70
N SER A 322 9.02 -36.17 19.70
CA SER A 322 9.05 -37.24 20.70
C SER A 322 8.92 -36.69 22.12
N VAL A 323 7.94 -37.19 22.89
CA VAL A 323 7.67 -36.82 24.29
C VAL A 323 7.44 -38.06 25.17
N PRO A 324 7.75 -38.02 26.49
CA PRO A 324 7.41 -39.10 27.42
C PRO A 324 5.89 -39.26 27.56
N GLU A 325 5.37 -40.46 27.29
CA GLU A 325 3.94 -40.78 27.35
C GLU A 325 3.41 -40.83 28.78
N MET A 326 4.23 -41.28 29.75
CA MET A 326 3.79 -41.52 31.14
C MET A 326 3.22 -40.29 31.85
N LEU A 327 3.39 -39.10 31.28
CA LEU A 327 2.95 -37.81 31.81
C LEU A 327 1.71 -37.24 31.11
N GLY A 328 1.11 -37.98 30.16
CA GLY A 328 -0.11 -37.56 29.46
C GLY A 328 0.10 -36.40 28.49
N TYR A 329 1.30 -36.25 27.95
CA TYR A 329 1.63 -35.18 27.01
C TYR A 329 1.17 -35.47 25.58
N GLU A 330 0.73 -34.42 24.90
CA GLU A 330 0.45 -34.37 23.48
C GLU A 330 1.45 -33.46 22.76
N VAL A 331 1.46 -33.56 21.42
CA VAL A 331 2.31 -32.74 20.54
C VAL A 331 1.49 -32.19 19.37
N TYR A 332 1.90 -31.05 18.85
CA TYR A 332 1.21 -30.30 17.81
C TYR A 332 2.21 -29.64 16.86
N ALA A 333 1.87 -29.62 15.57
CA ALA A 333 2.48 -28.79 14.54
C ALA A 333 1.40 -28.42 13.49
N PRO A 334 1.51 -27.26 12.81
CA PRO A 334 0.58 -26.84 11.76
C PRO A 334 0.83 -27.60 10.43
N LEU A 335 0.97 -28.92 10.51
CA LEU A 335 1.32 -29.82 9.41
C LEU A 335 0.39 -31.04 9.41
N ASP A 336 0.45 -31.86 8.36
CA ASP A 336 -0.35 -33.08 8.26
C ASP A 336 0.28 -34.20 9.10
N GLU A 337 -0.48 -34.77 10.04
CA GLU A 337 -0.04 -35.94 10.81
C GLU A 337 0.03 -37.16 9.88
N THR A 338 1.23 -37.72 9.73
CA THR A 338 1.50 -38.89 8.89
C THR A 338 1.58 -40.19 9.68
N GLY A 339 1.81 -40.10 10.99
CA GLY A 339 1.89 -41.27 11.85
C GLY A 339 2.05 -40.93 13.31
N ARG A 340 1.53 -41.82 14.15
CA ARG A 340 1.62 -41.77 15.61
C ARG A 340 2.04 -43.14 16.11
N ALA A 341 3.11 -43.17 16.90
CA ALA A 341 3.67 -44.40 17.42
C ALA A 341 4.02 -44.23 18.89
N LEU A 342 3.67 -45.26 19.67
CA LEU A 342 4.05 -45.36 21.06
C LEU A 342 5.01 -46.54 21.24
N ARG A 343 6.22 -46.27 21.71
CA ARG A 343 7.24 -47.30 21.98
C ARG A 343 8.03 -46.93 23.22
N ASP A 344 8.26 -47.90 24.09
CA ASP A 344 9.09 -47.74 25.29
C ASP A 344 8.73 -46.49 26.13
N SER A 345 7.42 -46.21 26.25
CA SER A 345 6.86 -45.05 26.96
C SER A 345 7.25 -43.67 26.40
N VAL A 346 7.63 -43.63 25.12
CA VAL A 346 7.82 -42.42 24.34
C VAL A 346 6.75 -42.36 23.25
N LEU A 347 5.94 -41.31 23.27
CA LEU A 347 5.05 -40.95 22.19
C LEU A 347 5.87 -40.24 21.11
N THR A 348 5.82 -40.74 19.89
CA THR A 348 6.39 -40.08 18.71
C THR A 348 5.31 -39.81 17.68
N VAL A 349 5.18 -38.57 17.25
CA VAL A 349 4.25 -38.14 16.21
C VAL A 349 5.04 -37.56 15.05
N SER A 350 4.70 -37.99 13.84
CA SER A 350 5.37 -37.60 12.60
C SER A 350 4.45 -36.72 11.77
N TYR A 351 4.96 -35.60 11.29
CA TYR A 351 4.25 -34.63 10.47
C TYR A 351 4.98 -34.38 9.15
N ARG A 352 4.21 -33.99 8.13
CA ARG A 352 4.74 -33.59 6.82
C ARG A 352 4.08 -32.32 6.32
N SER A 353 4.85 -31.48 5.64
CA SER A 353 4.32 -30.30 4.95
C SER A 353 3.48 -30.65 3.72
N PRO A 354 2.46 -29.84 3.40
CA PRO A 354 1.73 -29.97 2.15
C PRO A 354 2.63 -29.71 0.92
N GLY A 355 2.13 -30.08 -0.26
CA GLY A 355 2.81 -29.75 -1.52
C GLY A 355 2.94 -28.24 -1.72
N GLY A 356 4.10 -27.77 -2.18
CA GLY A 356 4.43 -26.35 -2.30
C GLY A 356 5.30 -25.81 -1.16
N GLY A 357 5.39 -26.53 -0.04
CA GLY A 357 6.23 -26.15 1.10
C GLY A 357 5.61 -25.09 2.00
N VAL A 358 6.33 -24.72 3.05
CA VAL A 358 5.93 -23.72 4.05
C VAL A 358 7.09 -22.73 4.22
N SER A 359 6.83 -21.43 4.13
CA SER A 359 7.86 -20.40 4.29
C SER A 359 8.14 -20.13 5.76
N GLY A 360 9.39 -19.82 6.09
CA GLY A 360 9.79 -19.50 7.46
C GLY A 360 9.88 -20.73 8.35
N PRO A 361 10.28 -20.54 9.61
CA PRO A 361 10.34 -21.63 10.56
C PRO A 361 8.91 -22.03 11.03
N LEU A 362 8.59 -23.31 10.90
CA LEU A 362 7.45 -24.01 11.49
C LEU A 362 7.36 -23.91 13.01
N ALA A 363 6.19 -23.44 13.43
CA ALA A 363 5.66 -23.57 14.77
C ALA A 363 5.40 -25.03 15.19
N TRP A 364 5.44 -25.29 16.49
CA TRP A 364 5.05 -26.56 17.11
C TRP A 364 4.72 -26.33 18.59
N ALA A 365 4.15 -27.32 19.28
CA ALA A 365 3.88 -27.28 20.71
C ALA A 365 3.89 -28.69 21.33
N ALA A 366 4.17 -28.81 22.62
CA ALA A 366 4.11 -30.06 23.37
C ALA A 366 3.58 -29.82 24.80
N GLY A 367 2.86 -30.75 25.41
CA GLY A 367 2.40 -30.59 26.79
C GLY A 367 1.03 -31.20 27.07
N GLY A 368 0.45 -30.86 28.22
CA GLY A 368 -0.89 -31.32 28.60
C GLY A 368 -1.94 -30.38 28.01
N PHE A 369 -2.37 -30.64 26.78
CA PHE A 369 -3.41 -29.87 26.11
C PHE A 369 -4.41 -30.76 25.39
N VAL A 370 -5.56 -30.18 25.05
CA VAL A 370 -6.59 -30.79 24.21
C VAL A 370 -6.68 -30.05 22.88
N LEU A 371 -7.11 -30.77 21.85
CA LEU A 371 -7.38 -30.24 20.52
C LEU A 371 -8.90 -30.20 20.31
N GLN A 372 -9.43 -29.00 20.05
CA GLN A 372 -10.84 -28.83 19.69
C GLN A 372 -10.94 -28.37 18.22
N PRO A 373 -11.78 -29.00 17.39
CA PRO A 373 -11.97 -28.56 16.02
C PRO A 373 -12.78 -27.26 15.96
N LEU A 374 -12.32 -26.33 15.13
CA LEU A 374 -12.96 -25.05 14.79
C LEU A 374 -13.33 -24.98 13.30
N ALA A 375 -14.21 -24.06 12.92
CA ALA A 375 -14.57 -23.72 11.54
C ALA A 375 -14.96 -24.95 10.70
N ALA A 376 -15.79 -25.83 11.29
CA ALA A 376 -16.17 -27.14 10.76
C ALA A 376 -15.00 -28.14 10.57
N GLY A 377 -13.98 -28.06 11.44
CA GLY A 377 -12.81 -28.94 11.46
C GLY A 377 -11.66 -28.51 10.55
N ARG A 378 -11.71 -27.30 9.99
CA ARG A 378 -10.63 -26.74 9.14
C ARG A 378 -9.55 -26.01 9.94
N SER A 379 -9.83 -25.76 11.21
CA SER A 379 -8.98 -25.06 12.16
C SER A 379 -8.97 -25.84 13.47
N LEU A 380 -7.91 -25.69 14.26
CA LEU A 380 -7.81 -26.30 15.58
C LEU A 380 -7.65 -25.23 16.66
N PHE A 381 -8.26 -25.47 17.81
CA PHE A 381 -8.02 -24.73 19.05
C PHE A 381 -7.26 -25.64 20.02
N VAL A 382 -6.11 -25.18 20.49
CA VAL A 382 -5.19 -25.92 21.35
C VAL A 382 -5.10 -25.20 22.70
N CYS A 383 -5.54 -25.83 23.78
CA CYS A 383 -5.50 -25.26 25.13
C CYS A 383 -5.23 -26.32 26.21
N SER A 384 -4.67 -25.91 27.35
CA SER A 384 -4.67 -26.74 28.56
C SER A 384 -6.08 -26.94 29.08
N ASP A 385 -6.33 -28.11 29.72
CA ASP A 385 -7.62 -28.61 30.26
C ASP A 385 -8.73 -27.54 30.38
N PRO A 386 -9.80 -27.60 29.54
CA PRO A 386 -10.75 -26.50 29.40
C PRO A 386 -11.67 -26.40 30.62
N ASP A 387 -11.45 -25.36 31.42
CA ASP A 387 -12.43 -24.93 32.43
C ASP A 387 -13.52 -24.07 31.76
N SER A 388 -14.62 -23.77 32.48
CA SER A 388 -15.76 -22.99 31.94
C SER A 388 -15.40 -21.61 31.39
N THR A 389 -14.22 -21.07 31.74
CA THR A 389 -13.69 -19.79 31.22
C THR A 389 -13.13 -19.89 29.80
N ASP A 390 -12.87 -21.09 29.28
CA ASP A 390 -12.34 -21.26 27.92
C ASP A 390 -13.44 -21.32 26.85
N ALA A 391 -14.71 -21.44 27.23
CA ALA A 391 -15.83 -21.48 26.30
C ALA A 391 -15.98 -20.16 25.51
N ASP A 392 -15.79 -19.02 26.16
CA ASP A 392 -15.85 -17.70 25.51
C ASP A 392 -14.67 -17.49 24.55
N LEU A 393 -13.47 -17.97 24.94
CA LEU A 393 -12.27 -17.93 24.08
C LEU A 393 -12.40 -18.82 22.84
N VAL A 394 -12.94 -20.02 23.00
CA VAL A 394 -13.26 -20.92 21.89
C VAL A 394 -14.28 -20.26 20.96
N GLY A 395 -15.29 -19.58 21.51
CA GLY A 395 -16.27 -18.80 20.73
C GLY A 395 -15.61 -17.71 19.88
N LEU A 396 -14.70 -16.93 20.46
CA LEU A 396 -13.94 -15.89 19.74
C LEU A 396 -13.03 -16.47 18.66
N ALA A 397 -12.33 -17.57 18.96
CA ALA A 397 -11.47 -18.23 18.00
C ALA A 397 -12.28 -18.81 16.84
N GLU A 398 -13.45 -19.40 17.12
CA GLU A 398 -14.39 -19.90 16.10
C GLU A 398 -14.90 -18.78 15.20
N GLU A 399 -15.25 -17.63 15.78
CA GLU A 399 -15.71 -16.45 15.04
C GLU A 399 -14.63 -15.93 14.09
N LEU A 400 -13.42 -15.71 14.60
CA LEU A 400 -12.29 -15.21 13.82
C LEU A 400 -11.86 -16.22 12.74
N ALA A 401 -11.76 -17.52 13.08
CA ALA A 401 -11.45 -18.57 12.12
C ALA A 401 -12.50 -18.64 11.01
N SER A 402 -13.78 -18.67 11.38
CA SER A 402 -14.89 -18.73 10.43
C SER A 402 -14.95 -17.51 9.52
N PHE A 403 -14.65 -16.32 10.06
CA PHE A 403 -14.52 -15.10 9.30
C PHE A 403 -13.39 -15.21 8.26
N LEU A 404 -12.18 -15.56 8.67
CA LEU A 404 -11.03 -15.65 7.76
C LEU A 404 -11.24 -16.71 6.67
N TRP A 405 -11.80 -17.86 7.03
CA TRP A 405 -12.18 -18.89 6.06
C TRP A 405 -13.24 -18.43 5.07
N ARG A 406 -14.16 -17.55 5.48
CA ARG A 406 -15.19 -16.98 4.59
C ARG A 406 -14.59 -15.94 3.65
N GLN A 407 -13.71 -15.09 4.15
CA GLN A 407 -13.11 -14.00 3.37
C GLN A 407 -12.00 -14.48 2.44
N PHE A 408 -11.13 -15.37 2.91
CA PHE A 408 -9.88 -15.70 2.25
C PHE A 408 -9.71 -17.20 1.97
N GLY A 409 -10.65 -18.07 2.31
CA GLY A 409 -10.47 -19.52 2.25
C GLY A 409 -10.06 -20.07 0.87
N TYR A 410 -8.85 -20.63 0.78
CA TYR A 410 -8.31 -21.32 -0.41
C TYR A 410 -7.87 -22.76 -0.10
N GLU A 411 -7.57 -23.54 -1.14
CA GLU A 411 -7.06 -24.90 -1.00
C GLU A 411 -5.65 -24.88 -0.38
N GLY A 412 -5.48 -25.53 0.77
CA GLY A 412 -4.22 -25.53 1.52
C GLY A 412 -4.10 -24.43 2.59
N ALA A 413 -5.09 -23.53 2.71
CA ALA A 413 -5.15 -22.61 3.83
C ALA A 413 -5.29 -23.37 5.15
N ARG A 414 -4.66 -22.85 6.21
CA ARG A 414 -4.75 -23.40 7.57
C ARG A 414 -4.68 -22.26 8.57
N LEU A 415 -5.40 -22.39 9.66
CA LEU A 415 -5.28 -21.48 10.80
C LEU A 415 -5.65 -22.22 12.07
N ASP A 416 -4.67 -22.40 12.92
CA ASP A 416 -4.86 -22.98 14.24
C ASP A 416 -4.54 -21.94 15.33
N PHE A 417 -5.27 -22.02 16.43
CA PHE A 417 -5.10 -21.16 17.60
C PHE A 417 -4.49 -21.98 18.73
N VAL A 418 -3.40 -21.50 19.29
CA VAL A 418 -2.73 -22.14 20.42
C VAL A 418 -2.72 -21.15 21.58
N VAL A 419 -3.51 -21.47 22.60
CA VAL A 419 -3.63 -20.64 23.79
C VAL A 419 -2.45 -20.88 24.72
N VAL A 420 -1.82 -19.79 25.15
CA VAL A 420 -0.66 -19.83 26.02
C VAL A 420 -0.94 -19.22 27.39
N SER A 421 -0.49 -19.92 28.43
CA SER A 421 -0.47 -19.42 29.79
C SER A 421 0.93 -18.91 30.12
N VAL A 422 1.09 -17.58 30.12
CA VAL A 422 2.35 -16.90 30.43
C VAL A 422 2.21 -16.11 31.72
N LEU A 423 3.23 -16.18 32.58
CA LEU A 423 3.20 -15.57 33.92
C LEU A 423 3.58 -14.08 33.94
N ASP A 424 4.28 -13.61 32.91
CA ASP A 424 5.00 -12.33 32.95
C ASP A 424 4.41 -11.24 32.02
N PHE A 425 3.77 -11.58 30.88
CA PHE A 425 3.21 -10.61 29.92
C PHE A 425 2.27 -11.24 28.86
N PRO A 426 1.44 -10.44 28.16
CA PRO A 426 0.56 -10.91 27.07
C PRO A 426 1.34 -11.38 25.82
N VAL A 427 0.85 -12.42 25.13
CA VAL A 427 1.52 -13.03 23.97
C VAL A 427 0.63 -12.97 22.74
N LEU A 428 1.22 -12.53 21.62
CA LEU A 428 0.71 -12.67 20.26
C LEU A 428 1.92 -12.98 19.35
N VAL A 429 2.05 -14.23 18.93
CA VAL A 429 3.13 -14.68 18.04
C VAL A 429 2.50 -15.46 16.89
N THR A 430 2.88 -15.13 15.67
CA THR A 430 2.33 -15.73 14.47
C THR A 430 3.37 -16.59 13.76
N GLY A 431 2.92 -17.73 13.27
CA GLY A 431 3.67 -18.60 12.37
C GLY A 431 2.81 -18.98 11.18
N PRO A 432 3.39 -19.67 10.19
CA PRO A 432 2.64 -20.12 9.04
C PRO A 432 1.44 -20.99 9.45
N GLY A 433 0.24 -20.51 9.15
CA GLY A 433 -1.02 -21.19 9.44
C GLY A 433 -1.36 -21.41 10.92
N CYS A 434 -0.73 -20.67 11.84
CA CYS A 434 -1.08 -20.74 13.26
C CYS A 434 -0.77 -19.45 14.04
N VAL A 435 -1.49 -19.26 15.14
CA VAL A 435 -1.34 -18.13 16.05
C VAL A 435 -1.22 -18.64 17.47
N PHE A 436 -0.22 -18.13 18.16
CA PHE A 436 -0.01 -18.33 19.58
C PHE A 436 -0.47 -17.09 20.33
N ILE A 437 -1.42 -17.26 21.24
CA ILE A 437 -2.11 -16.12 21.85
C ILE A 437 -2.43 -16.35 23.33
N SER A 438 -2.18 -15.35 24.17
CA SER A 438 -2.58 -15.40 25.58
C SER A 438 -4.06 -15.03 25.75
N ARG A 439 -4.69 -15.50 26.83
CA ARG A 439 -6.10 -15.19 27.16
C ARG A 439 -6.39 -13.69 27.10
N ASP A 440 -5.59 -12.88 27.78
CA ASP A 440 -5.79 -11.42 27.84
C ASP A 440 -5.76 -10.74 26.47
N MET A 441 -4.97 -11.27 25.50
CA MET A 441 -4.93 -10.73 24.13
C MET A 441 -6.20 -11.09 23.35
N MET A 442 -6.70 -12.33 23.50
CA MET A 442 -7.96 -12.77 22.89
C MET A 442 -9.16 -12.01 23.44
N GLU A 443 -9.24 -11.81 24.76
CA GLU A 443 -10.34 -11.07 25.41
C GLU A 443 -10.41 -9.61 24.92
N GLY A 444 -9.29 -9.03 24.50
CA GLY A 444 -9.26 -7.69 23.88
C GLY A 444 -10.11 -7.58 22.61
N LEU A 445 -10.44 -8.70 21.95
CA LEU A 445 -11.35 -8.72 20.80
C LEU A 445 -12.78 -8.30 21.16
N LEU A 446 -13.19 -8.44 22.43
CA LEU A 446 -14.55 -8.14 22.89
C LEU A 446 -14.84 -6.65 23.08
N ASP A 447 -13.81 -5.80 23.20
CA ASP A 447 -13.97 -4.35 23.42
C ASP A 447 -13.82 -3.54 22.12
N HIS A 448 -14.75 -3.72 21.17
CA HIS A 448 -14.75 -2.98 19.90
C HIS A 448 -14.80 -1.46 20.09
N SER A 449 -15.39 -0.99 21.20
CA SER A 449 -15.57 0.44 21.49
C SER A 449 -14.26 1.18 21.78
N GLY A 450 -13.25 0.49 22.31
CA GLY A 450 -11.91 1.03 22.55
C GLY A 450 -11.06 1.18 21.29
N TRP A 451 -11.44 0.52 20.18
CA TRP A 451 -10.59 0.45 18.98
C TRP A 451 -10.55 1.80 18.27
N THR A 452 -11.72 2.42 18.08
CA THR A 452 -11.87 3.71 17.39
C THR A 452 -11.19 4.86 18.11
N GLY A 453 -11.30 4.92 19.44
CA GLY A 453 -10.68 5.96 20.26
C GLY A 453 -9.15 5.93 20.22
N SER A 454 -8.56 4.74 20.15
CA SER A 454 -7.12 4.58 20.11
C SER A 454 -6.55 4.87 18.72
N ILE A 455 -7.18 4.39 17.64
CA ILE A 455 -6.76 4.72 16.26
C ILE A 455 -6.85 6.24 16.03
N ARG A 456 -7.91 6.89 16.53
CA ARG A 456 -8.06 8.36 16.47
C ARG A 456 -6.96 9.11 17.22
N ASN A 457 -6.42 8.53 18.29
CA ASN A 457 -5.32 9.09 19.07
C ASN A 457 -3.94 8.68 18.54
N GLY A 458 -3.87 7.94 17.43
CA GLY A 458 -2.63 7.39 16.90
C GLY A 458 -1.98 6.35 17.82
N THR A 459 -2.74 5.79 18.76
CA THR A 459 -2.28 4.72 19.64
C THR A 459 -2.68 3.37 19.04
N PRO A 460 -1.74 2.41 18.90
CA PRO A 460 -2.08 1.08 18.41
C PRO A 460 -3.06 0.40 19.37
N VAL A 461 -4.13 -0.19 18.83
CA VAL A 461 -5.06 -1.02 19.59
C VAL A 461 -4.50 -2.44 19.59
N PRO A 462 -4.17 -3.03 20.76
CA PRO A 462 -3.66 -4.40 20.80
C PRO A 462 -4.59 -5.43 20.13
N SER A 463 -5.90 -5.21 20.15
CA SER A 463 -6.90 -6.09 19.54
C SER A 463 -7.01 -5.99 18.02
N THR A 464 -6.73 -4.84 17.39
CA THR A 464 -6.61 -4.79 15.92
C THR A 464 -5.38 -5.57 15.45
N ALA A 465 -4.32 -5.57 16.26
CA ALA A 465 -3.14 -6.37 15.98
C ALA A 465 -3.47 -7.88 16.00
N VAL A 466 -4.35 -8.35 16.88
CA VAL A 466 -4.79 -9.76 16.89
C VAL A 466 -5.42 -10.14 15.55
N VAL A 467 -6.37 -9.34 15.03
CA VAL A 467 -7.02 -9.64 13.74
C VAL A 467 -6.03 -9.57 12.59
N PHE A 468 -5.20 -8.51 12.54
CA PHE A 468 -4.19 -8.31 11.51
C PHE A 468 -3.19 -9.46 11.45
N GLU A 469 -2.60 -9.81 12.59
CA GLU A 469 -1.59 -10.86 12.70
C GLU A 469 -2.21 -12.24 12.43
N THR A 470 -3.43 -12.50 12.89
CA THR A 470 -4.13 -13.77 12.58
C THR A 470 -4.43 -13.89 11.09
N ALA A 471 -4.89 -12.82 10.44
CA ALA A 471 -5.08 -12.79 8.98
C ALA A 471 -3.75 -13.02 8.24
N ARG A 472 -2.67 -12.41 8.73
CA ARG A 472 -1.31 -12.57 8.18
C ARG A 472 -0.83 -14.02 8.29
N ALA A 473 -1.06 -14.66 9.43
CA ALA A 473 -0.77 -16.08 9.65
C ALA A 473 -1.58 -16.98 8.71
N PHE A 474 -2.87 -16.70 8.52
CA PHE A 474 -3.73 -17.43 7.57
C PHE A 474 -3.23 -17.29 6.11
N LEU A 475 -2.89 -16.08 5.70
CA LEU A 475 -2.48 -15.77 4.33
C LEU A 475 -1.08 -16.29 4.00
N SER A 476 -0.21 -16.45 5.00
CA SER A 476 1.13 -17.00 4.82
C SER A 476 1.18 -18.46 4.33
N GLY A 477 0.05 -19.18 4.38
CA GLY A 477 -0.08 -20.49 3.73
C GLY A 477 -0.05 -20.42 2.19
N SER A 478 -0.23 -19.24 1.59
CA SER A 478 -0.10 -19.05 0.15
C SER A 478 1.37 -18.83 -0.20
N THR A 479 2.01 -19.89 -0.72
CA THR A 479 3.48 -20.02 -0.84
C THR A 479 4.19 -18.92 -1.62
N HIS A 480 3.50 -18.24 -2.54
CA HIS A 480 4.08 -17.19 -3.38
C HIS A 480 3.37 -15.85 -3.24
N LEU A 481 2.63 -15.65 -2.14
CA LEU A 481 2.03 -14.35 -1.84
C LEU A 481 3.13 -13.38 -1.38
N SER A 482 3.22 -12.21 -2.04
CA SER A 482 4.15 -11.17 -1.59
C SER A 482 3.75 -10.62 -0.23
N THR A 483 4.76 -10.19 0.52
CA THR A 483 4.64 -9.47 1.79
C THR A 483 3.72 -8.25 1.65
N GLY A 484 3.92 -7.40 0.64
CA GLY A 484 3.03 -6.27 0.35
C GLY A 484 1.54 -6.63 0.18
N LEU A 485 1.18 -7.61 -0.67
CA LEU A 485 -0.23 -7.99 -0.86
C LEU A 485 -0.79 -8.70 0.38
N ARG A 486 0.01 -9.55 1.04
CA ARG A 486 -0.38 -10.23 2.27
C ARG A 486 -0.77 -9.20 3.34
N ASP A 487 0.08 -8.22 3.58
CA ASP A 487 -0.10 -7.28 4.68
C ASP A 487 -1.22 -6.26 4.35
N ALA A 488 -1.41 -5.91 3.07
CA ALA A 488 -2.59 -5.16 2.62
C ALA A 488 -3.91 -5.92 2.85
N LEU A 489 -3.96 -7.21 2.49
CA LEU A 489 -5.14 -8.06 2.74
C LEU A 489 -5.39 -8.27 4.25
N SER A 490 -4.33 -8.40 5.05
CA SER A 490 -4.43 -8.47 6.51
C SER A 490 -4.98 -7.18 7.12
N ALA A 491 -4.55 -6.01 6.64
CA ALA A 491 -5.12 -4.72 7.05
C ALA A 491 -6.60 -4.62 6.68
N TRP A 492 -6.96 -5.05 5.47
CA TRP A 492 -8.36 -5.08 5.03
C TRP A 492 -9.21 -6.06 5.87
N ALA A 493 -8.64 -7.18 6.32
CA ALA A 493 -9.31 -8.11 7.22
C ALA A 493 -9.79 -7.44 8.53
N VAL A 494 -9.03 -6.47 9.06
CA VAL A 494 -9.42 -5.70 10.25
C VAL A 494 -10.72 -4.94 9.98
N CYS A 495 -10.81 -4.23 8.84
CA CYS A 495 -12.01 -3.52 8.44
C CYS A 495 -13.22 -4.46 8.30
N ARG A 496 -13.02 -5.57 7.60
CA ARG A 496 -14.08 -6.55 7.32
C ARG A 496 -14.53 -7.32 8.56
N PHE A 497 -13.66 -7.50 9.55
CA PHE A 497 -14.02 -8.11 10.83
C PHE A 497 -14.87 -7.16 11.68
N MET A 498 -14.52 -5.86 11.71
CA MET A 498 -15.31 -4.83 12.41
C MET A 498 -16.67 -4.55 11.78
N ALA A 499 -16.83 -4.79 10.47
CA ALA A 499 -18.06 -4.52 9.71
C ALA A 499 -19.32 -5.32 10.18
N ALA A 500 -19.22 -6.10 11.26
CA ALA A 500 -20.39 -6.66 11.96
C ALA A 500 -21.32 -5.56 12.53
N GLY A 501 -20.82 -4.33 12.73
CA GLY A 501 -21.60 -3.12 13.00
C GLY A 501 -21.34 -2.03 11.94
N PRO A 502 -22.36 -1.56 11.17
CA PRO A 502 -22.14 -0.61 10.07
C PRO A 502 -21.65 0.78 10.53
N GLU A 503 -22.06 1.27 11.71
CA GLU A 503 -21.61 2.56 12.24
C GLU A 503 -20.13 2.54 12.66
N ASP A 504 -19.62 1.40 13.14
CA ASP A 504 -18.24 1.26 13.61
C ASP A 504 -17.23 1.21 12.45
N MET A 505 -17.69 0.76 11.27
CA MET A 505 -16.87 0.68 10.05
C MET A 505 -16.54 2.06 9.47
N GLU A 506 -17.52 2.96 9.41
CA GLU A 506 -17.33 4.34 8.92
C GLU A 506 -16.29 5.08 9.79
N VAL A 507 -16.38 4.91 11.12
CA VAL A 507 -15.43 5.50 12.07
C VAL A 507 -14.03 4.93 11.89
N LEU A 508 -13.89 3.62 11.65
CA LEU A 508 -12.60 3.00 11.39
C LEU A 508 -11.96 3.54 10.11
N LEU A 509 -12.69 3.52 8.98
CA LEU A 509 -12.17 3.99 7.69
C LEU A 509 -11.71 5.45 7.78
N GLU A 510 -12.47 6.30 8.47
CA GLU A 510 -12.10 7.69 8.71
C GLU A 510 -10.82 7.81 9.55
N ALA A 511 -10.64 6.95 10.55
CA ALA A 511 -9.44 6.96 11.39
C ALA A 511 -8.20 6.49 10.61
N LEU A 512 -8.32 5.46 9.77
CA LEU A 512 -7.25 4.97 8.88
C LEU A 512 -6.86 6.05 7.85
N ARG A 513 -7.84 6.72 7.26
CA ARG A 513 -7.64 7.86 6.35
C ARG A 513 -6.88 8.98 7.04
N LYS A 514 -7.30 9.38 8.24
CA LYS A 514 -6.62 10.42 9.03
C LYS A 514 -5.18 10.05 9.38
N TYR A 515 -4.94 8.80 9.76
CA TYR A 515 -3.58 8.31 10.04
C TYR A 515 -2.67 8.44 8.80
N TYR A 516 -3.15 8.01 7.64
CA TYR A 516 -2.42 8.14 6.38
C TYR A 516 -2.18 9.62 6.00
N LEU A 517 -3.21 10.47 6.06
CA LEU A 517 -3.10 11.89 5.71
C LEU A 517 -2.16 12.65 6.65
N TYR A 518 -2.24 12.39 7.95
CA TYR A 518 -1.33 13.00 8.93
C TYR A 518 0.12 12.58 8.70
N SER A 519 0.37 11.29 8.47
CA SER A 519 1.72 10.76 8.25
C SER A 519 2.35 11.32 6.97
N THR A 520 1.58 11.38 5.88
CA THR A 520 2.04 11.93 4.59
C THR A 520 2.12 13.46 4.57
N HIS A 521 1.55 14.15 5.55
CA HIS A 521 1.76 15.58 5.73
C HIS A 521 3.03 15.88 6.55
N THR A 522 3.37 15.03 7.51
CA THR A 522 4.46 15.28 8.47
C THR A 522 5.80 14.70 8.07
N VAL A 523 5.81 13.63 7.26
CA VAL A 523 7.02 12.95 6.80
C VAL A 523 7.38 13.42 5.39
N ALA A 524 8.60 13.97 5.24
CA ALA A 524 9.16 14.27 3.92
C ALA A 524 9.83 13.01 3.34
N ALA A 525 9.11 12.26 2.50
CA ALA A 525 9.57 11.04 1.86
C ALA A 525 8.89 10.82 0.50
N THR A 526 9.34 9.80 -0.24
CA THR A 526 8.69 9.35 -1.47
C THR A 526 7.62 8.31 -1.15
N GLU A 527 6.38 8.58 -1.55
CA GLU A 527 5.27 7.64 -1.47
C GLU A 527 5.27 6.71 -2.69
N HIS A 528 5.43 5.41 -2.42
CA HIS A 528 5.33 4.34 -3.40
C HIS A 528 3.90 3.80 -3.49
N ALA A 529 3.56 3.18 -4.63
CA ALA A 529 2.25 2.55 -4.80
C ALA A 529 2.11 1.29 -3.92
N ILE A 530 0.88 0.83 -3.70
CA ILE A 530 0.62 -0.38 -2.88
C ILE A 530 1.30 -1.61 -3.50
N ALA A 531 1.30 -1.69 -4.84
CA ALA A 531 1.90 -2.79 -5.58
C ALA A 531 3.41 -2.64 -5.83
N ASP A 532 4.02 -1.52 -5.44
CA ASP A 532 5.44 -1.24 -5.68
C ASP A 532 6.32 -1.96 -4.63
N PRO A 533 7.25 -2.85 -5.03
CA PRO A 533 8.11 -3.58 -4.09
C PRO A 533 9.01 -2.66 -3.26
N LEU A 534 9.33 -1.46 -3.73
CA LEU A 534 10.13 -0.48 -2.96
C LEU A 534 9.39 0.08 -1.74
N LEU A 535 8.08 -0.14 -1.65
CA LEU A 535 7.31 0.26 -0.47
C LEU A 535 7.82 -0.43 0.80
N GLU A 536 8.25 -1.68 0.74
CA GLU A 536 8.70 -2.48 1.90
C GLU A 536 9.92 -1.89 2.62
N GLY A 537 10.76 -1.13 1.90
CA GLY A 537 11.90 -0.41 2.45
C GLY A 537 11.61 1.04 2.83
N SER A 538 10.39 1.54 2.60
CA SER A 538 10.04 2.94 2.78
C SER A 538 9.60 3.24 4.21
N VAL A 539 9.93 4.44 4.70
CA VAL A 539 9.40 4.99 5.96
C VAL A 539 7.88 5.20 5.92
N LEU A 540 7.27 5.18 4.73
CA LEU A 540 5.83 5.26 4.52
C LEU A 540 5.15 3.89 4.38
N TYR A 541 5.86 2.78 4.61
CA TYR A 541 5.30 1.44 4.55
C TYR A 541 4.03 1.30 5.41
N ASP A 542 4.13 1.55 6.73
CA ASP A 542 2.99 1.42 7.65
C ASP A 542 1.84 2.38 7.31
N PRO A 543 2.06 3.69 7.05
CA PRO A 543 1.00 4.59 6.58
C PRO A 543 0.25 4.08 5.34
N VAL A 544 0.97 3.54 4.36
CA VAL A 544 0.35 3.07 3.11
C VAL A 544 -0.35 1.73 3.33
N VAL A 545 0.29 0.74 3.97
CA VAL A 545 -0.24 -0.62 4.14
C VAL A 545 -1.36 -0.67 5.17
N LEU A 546 -1.23 0.06 6.28
CA LEU A 546 -2.23 0.05 7.37
C LEU A 546 -3.29 1.15 7.22
N GLY A 547 -2.98 2.24 6.52
CA GLY A 547 -3.91 3.37 6.32
C GLY A 547 -4.59 3.36 4.94
N LYS A 548 -3.81 3.51 3.87
CA LYS A 548 -4.33 3.62 2.49
C LYS A 548 -4.89 2.30 1.97
N ALA A 549 -4.12 1.21 2.04
CA ALA A 549 -4.47 -0.06 1.41
C ALA A 549 -5.82 -0.65 1.86
N PRO A 550 -6.16 -0.73 3.17
CA PRO A 550 -7.48 -1.25 3.57
C PRO A 550 -8.64 -0.41 3.05
N ALA A 551 -8.52 0.93 3.02
CA ALA A 551 -9.55 1.80 2.46
C ALA A 551 -9.70 1.60 0.94
N VAL A 552 -8.58 1.46 0.23
CA VAL A 552 -8.56 1.16 -1.20
C VAL A 552 -9.19 -0.21 -1.50
N LEU A 553 -8.85 -1.25 -0.73
CA LEU A 553 -9.40 -2.59 -0.92
C LEU A 553 -10.90 -2.63 -0.63
N GLU A 554 -11.37 -1.89 0.38
CA GLU A 554 -12.80 -1.76 0.65
C GLU A 554 -13.53 -1.03 -0.49
N PHE A 555 -12.96 0.07 -0.98
CA PHE A 555 -13.48 0.79 -2.14
C PHE A 555 -13.59 -0.12 -3.38
N LEU A 556 -12.53 -0.87 -3.69
CA LEU A 556 -12.55 -1.80 -4.81
C LEU A 556 -13.54 -2.95 -4.61
N ALA A 557 -13.74 -3.42 -3.37
CA ALA A 557 -14.72 -4.44 -3.05
C ALA A 557 -16.16 -3.95 -3.24
N ALA A 558 -16.44 -2.68 -2.93
CA ALA A 558 -17.73 -2.04 -3.17
C ALA A 558 -18.00 -1.81 -4.67
N GLU A 559 -16.97 -1.43 -5.43
CA GLU A 559 -17.09 -1.04 -6.84
C GLU A 559 -17.04 -2.21 -7.82
N ILE A 560 -16.24 -3.25 -7.53
CA ILE A 560 -16.00 -4.37 -8.45
C ILE A 560 -16.76 -5.61 -7.95
N PRO A 561 -17.88 -6.01 -8.59
CA PRO A 561 -18.76 -7.06 -8.05
C PRO A 561 -18.11 -8.45 -7.86
N SER A 562 -16.99 -8.71 -8.56
CA SER A 562 -16.25 -9.97 -8.46
C SER A 562 -15.10 -9.93 -7.44
N PHE A 563 -14.80 -8.80 -6.83
CA PHE A 563 -13.60 -8.59 -6.01
C PHE A 563 -13.47 -9.58 -4.86
N GLU A 564 -14.46 -9.63 -3.96
CA GLU A 564 -14.44 -10.53 -2.81
C GLU A 564 -14.32 -12.00 -3.22
N ARG A 565 -14.98 -12.39 -4.31
CA ARG A 565 -14.94 -13.78 -4.82
C ARG A 565 -13.64 -14.11 -5.54
N ALA A 566 -12.89 -13.11 -6.00
CA ALA A 566 -11.64 -13.28 -6.70
C ALA A 566 -10.47 -13.49 -5.74
N VAL A 567 -10.49 -12.87 -4.56
CA VAL A 567 -9.40 -12.96 -3.58
C VAL A 567 -9.07 -14.42 -3.24
N PRO A 568 -10.02 -15.28 -2.79
CA PRO A 568 -9.71 -16.69 -2.52
C PRO A 568 -9.20 -17.47 -3.73
N ARG A 569 -9.70 -17.15 -4.93
CA ARG A 569 -9.27 -17.80 -6.19
C ARG A 569 -7.84 -17.42 -6.54
N ALA A 570 -7.49 -16.15 -6.37
CA ALA A 570 -6.15 -15.63 -6.59
C ALA A 570 -5.18 -16.35 -5.66
N LEU A 571 -5.46 -16.36 -4.35
CA LEU A 571 -4.64 -17.00 -3.31
C LEU A 571 -4.37 -18.48 -3.59
N GLY A 572 -5.38 -19.24 -4.02
CA GLY A 572 -5.22 -20.66 -4.40
C GLY A 572 -4.53 -20.89 -5.76
N SER A 573 -4.34 -19.85 -6.57
CA SER A 573 -3.74 -19.95 -7.90
C SER A 573 -2.27 -19.56 -7.95
N LEU A 574 -1.73 -18.98 -6.87
CA LEU A 574 -0.33 -18.57 -6.76
C LEU A 574 0.57 -19.81 -6.68
N ARG A 575 1.20 -20.16 -7.81
CA ARG A 575 2.04 -21.37 -7.96
C ARG A 575 3.51 -21.08 -8.22
N HIS A 576 3.88 -19.82 -8.41
CA HIS A 576 5.24 -19.37 -8.63
C HIS A 576 5.36 -17.89 -8.24
N SER A 577 6.60 -17.40 -8.04
CA SER A 577 6.89 -15.98 -7.85
C SER A 577 6.52 -15.15 -9.09
N GLY A 578 6.26 -13.87 -8.89
CA GLY A 578 5.82 -12.92 -9.92
C GLY A 578 4.75 -12.00 -9.37
N ASP A 579 4.14 -11.18 -10.24
CA ASP A 579 3.18 -10.14 -9.85
C ASP A 579 1.88 -10.71 -9.20
N PRO A 580 1.75 -10.66 -7.86
CA PRO A 580 0.58 -11.22 -7.17
C PRO A 580 -0.63 -10.27 -7.27
N PHE A 581 -0.41 -8.98 -7.50
CA PHE A 581 -1.48 -8.01 -7.75
C PHE A 581 -2.09 -8.25 -9.13
N GLY A 582 -1.29 -8.47 -10.16
CA GLY A 582 -1.77 -8.89 -11.49
C GLY A 582 -2.50 -10.24 -11.47
N ARG A 583 -2.10 -11.16 -10.58
CA ARG A 583 -2.82 -12.43 -10.35
C ARG A 583 -4.18 -12.22 -9.70
N LEU A 584 -4.26 -11.34 -8.69
CA LEU A 584 -5.52 -10.92 -8.11
C LEU A 584 -6.43 -10.29 -9.17
N PHE A 585 -5.89 -9.37 -9.98
CA PHE A 585 -6.62 -8.77 -11.10
C PHE A 585 -7.16 -9.83 -12.07
N SER A 586 -6.31 -10.77 -12.47
CA SER A 586 -6.68 -11.86 -13.39
C SER A 586 -7.83 -12.71 -12.83
N ALA A 587 -7.85 -12.94 -11.51
CA ALA A 587 -8.91 -13.69 -10.84
C ALA A 587 -10.26 -12.95 -10.80
N LEU A 588 -10.28 -11.62 -10.97
CA LEU A 588 -11.51 -10.82 -11.07
C LEU A 588 -12.31 -11.16 -12.33
N GLY A 589 -11.65 -11.66 -13.39
CA GLY A 589 -12.27 -11.93 -14.68
C GLY A 589 -12.68 -10.67 -15.43
N VAL A 590 -12.00 -9.55 -15.18
CA VAL A 590 -12.26 -8.23 -15.75
C VAL A 590 -11.28 -7.95 -16.89
N LEU A 591 -11.73 -7.26 -17.94
CA LEU A 591 -10.85 -6.81 -19.02
C LEU A 591 -10.03 -5.61 -18.55
N GLU A 592 -8.72 -5.62 -18.81
CA GLU A 592 -7.79 -4.56 -18.42
C GLU A 592 -8.21 -3.16 -18.92
N GLY A 593 -8.63 -3.04 -20.18
CA GLY A 593 -9.10 -1.77 -20.75
C GLY A 593 -10.54 -1.37 -20.37
N SER A 594 -11.18 -2.06 -19.42
CA SER A 594 -12.51 -1.69 -18.94
C SER A 594 -12.44 -0.68 -17.80
N ARG A 595 -13.56 -0.02 -17.47
CA ARG A 595 -13.69 0.90 -16.31
C ARG A 595 -13.14 0.27 -15.01
N TYR A 596 -13.47 -1.00 -14.76
CA TYR A 596 -13.02 -1.71 -13.56
C TYR A 596 -11.54 -2.09 -13.62
N GLY A 597 -11.02 -2.38 -14.82
CA GLY A 597 -9.59 -2.62 -15.02
C GLY A 597 -8.77 -1.36 -14.75
N GLU A 598 -9.15 -0.25 -15.36
CA GLU A 598 -8.53 1.05 -15.09
C GLU A 598 -8.60 1.42 -13.61
N MET A 599 -9.76 1.25 -12.97
CA MET A 599 -9.92 1.49 -11.53
C MET A 599 -8.95 0.65 -10.70
N TYR A 600 -8.90 -0.67 -10.92
CA TYR A 600 -7.98 -1.54 -10.19
C TYR A 600 -6.52 -1.09 -10.33
N PHE A 601 -6.05 -0.88 -11.56
CA PHE A 601 -4.64 -0.52 -11.77
C PHE A 601 -4.31 0.87 -11.25
N ARG A 602 -5.20 1.85 -11.39
CA ARG A 602 -5.01 3.20 -10.83
C ARG A 602 -4.83 3.19 -9.33
N TRP A 603 -5.67 2.43 -8.63
CA TRP A 603 -5.64 2.39 -7.17
C TRP A 603 -4.51 1.53 -6.59
N MET A 604 -4.13 0.43 -7.26
CA MET A 604 -3.08 -0.47 -6.77
C MET A 604 -1.67 -0.04 -7.18
N TYR A 605 -1.51 0.50 -8.41
CA TYR A 605 -0.21 0.90 -8.98
C TYR A 605 0.00 2.41 -8.98
N GLY A 606 -1.00 3.21 -8.60
CA GLY A 606 -0.87 4.65 -8.41
C GLY A 606 -0.38 5.01 -7.00
N PRO A 607 0.66 5.84 -6.86
CA PRO A 607 1.01 6.45 -5.58
C PRO A 607 -0.01 7.54 -5.22
N GLY A 608 -0.14 7.84 -3.93
CA GLY A 608 -1.07 8.86 -3.44
C GLY A 608 -2.53 8.40 -3.41
N ILE A 609 -3.40 9.30 -2.97
CA ILE A 609 -4.86 9.17 -3.10
C ILE A 609 -5.40 10.52 -3.59
N PRO A 610 -6.60 10.58 -4.18
CA PRO A 610 -7.18 11.82 -4.68
C PRO A 610 -7.21 12.94 -3.63
N LEU A 611 -6.80 14.12 -4.06
CA LEU A 611 -7.07 15.38 -3.38
C LEU A 611 -8.17 16.09 -4.17
N LEU A 612 -9.40 15.96 -3.68
CA LEU A 612 -10.61 16.43 -4.35
C LEU A 612 -11.00 17.81 -3.85
N ARG A 613 -11.09 18.76 -4.77
CA ARG A 613 -11.82 20.00 -4.53
C ARG A 613 -13.21 19.89 -5.12
N VAL A 614 -14.21 20.16 -4.29
CA VAL A 614 -15.63 20.17 -4.65
C VAL A 614 -16.15 21.58 -4.51
N GLU A 615 -16.22 22.29 -5.62
CA GLU A 615 -16.85 23.59 -5.70
C GLU A 615 -18.35 23.41 -5.97
N TRP A 616 -19.22 24.02 -5.18
CA TRP A 616 -20.67 23.82 -5.33
C TRP A 616 -21.48 25.10 -5.15
N SER A 617 -22.60 25.16 -5.87
CA SER A 617 -23.59 26.22 -5.78
C SER A 617 -25.00 25.66 -5.96
N ASP A 618 -25.96 26.23 -5.26
CA ASP A 618 -27.38 25.96 -5.43
C ASP A 618 -28.06 27.14 -6.15
N SER A 619 -28.66 26.89 -7.32
CA SER A 619 -29.42 27.90 -8.05
C SER A 619 -30.68 27.30 -8.69
N SER A 620 -31.80 28.00 -8.58
CA SER A 620 -33.06 27.66 -9.27
C SER A 620 -33.56 26.21 -9.11
N GLY A 621 -33.36 25.60 -7.93
CA GLY A 621 -33.76 24.21 -7.68
C GLY A 621 -32.79 23.16 -8.22
N VAL A 622 -31.58 23.55 -8.60
CA VAL A 622 -30.50 22.65 -9.04
C VAL A 622 -29.27 22.90 -8.17
N LEU A 623 -28.65 21.82 -7.72
CA LEU A 623 -27.32 21.81 -7.12
C LEU A 623 -26.30 21.56 -8.24
N GLU A 624 -25.37 22.48 -8.40
CA GLU A 624 -24.27 22.41 -9.36
C GLU A 624 -22.98 22.16 -8.61
N MET A 625 -22.18 21.21 -9.09
CA MET A 625 -20.92 20.80 -8.46
C MET A 625 -19.82 20.66 -9.52
N MET A 626 -18.65 21.20 -9.22
CA MET A 626 -17.42 21.02 -9.99
C MET A 626 -16.41 20.28 -9.12
N LEU A 627 -16.03 19.09 -9.55
CA LEU A 627 -15.07 18.20 -8.91
C LEU A 627 -13.75 18.29 -9.67
N THR A 628 -12.67 18.63 -8.96
CA THR A 628 -11.32 18.69 -9.51
C THR A 628 -10.36 17.84 -8.68
N GLN A 629 -9.59 16.97 -9.33
CA GLN A 629 -8.50 16.23 -8.68
C GLN A 629 -7.20 17.02 -8.76
N LEU A 630 -6.63 17.37 -7.61
CA LEU A 630 -5.49 18.29 -7.51
C LEU A 630 -4.13 17.59 -7.43
N GLN A 631 -4.11 16.31 -7.05
CA GLN A 631 -2.88 15.54 -6.91
C GLN A 631 -2.15 15.40 -8.27
N PRO A 632 -0.80 15.35 -8.28
CA PRO A 632 -0.02 15.04 -9.48
C PRO A 632 -0.40 13.67 -10.07
N GLY A 633 -0.22 13.50 -11.38
CA GLY A 633 -0.42 12.24 -12.08
C GLY A 633 -1.76 12.10 -12.78
N GLN A 634 -2.11 10.88 -13.18
CA GLN A 634 -3.40 10.62 -13.82
C GLN A 634 -4.54 10.62 -12.78
N GLU A 635 -5.75 11.02 -13.20
CA GLU A 635 -6.92 11.05 -12.31
C GLU A 635 -7.30 9.64 -11.85
N PHE A 636 -7.72 9.51 -10.59
CA PHE A 636 -8.24 8.24 -10.09
C PHE A 636 -9.72 8.10 -10.47
N PRO A 637 -10.16 6.92 -10.94
CA PRO A 637 -11.57 6.64 -11.10
C PRO A 637 -12.29 6.65 -9.75
N LEU A 638 -13.24 7.58 -9.57
CA LEU A 638 -13.97 7.80 -8.31
C LEU A 638 -15.15 6.84 -8.08
N GLY A 639 -15.42 5.92 -9.02
CA GLY A 639 -16.43 4.89 -8.84
C GLY A 639 -17.86 5.44 -8.74
N SER A 640 -18.70 4.76 -7.96
CA SER A 640 -20.08 5.14 -7.65
C SER A 640 -20.19 6.20 -6.56
N ALA A 641 -19.08 6.58 -5.92
CA ALA A 641 -19.05 7.65 -4.92
C ALA A 641 -19.52 9.00 -5.49
N THR A 642 -19.45 9.20 -6.81
CA THR A 642 -19.95 10.41 -7.46
C THR A 642 -21.39 10.32 -7.94
N ASP A 643 -22.07 9.17 -7.80
CA ASP A 643 -23.44 8.95 -8.33
C ASP A 643 -24.52 9.60 -7.45
N TYR A 644 -24.16 9.97 -6.22
CA TYR A 644 -25.05 10.63 -5.28
C TYR A 644 -24.32 11.71 -4.50
N VAL A 645 -25.09 12.68 -4.01
CA VAL A 645 -24.62 13.68 -3.06
C VAL A 645 -25.62 13.80 -1.91
N THR A 646 -25.11 13.82 -0.68
CA THR A 646 -25.90 14.10 0.50
C THR A 646 -25.90 15.60 0.74
N ILE A 647 -27.09 16.17 0.92
CA ILE A 647 -27.27 17.58 1.30
C ILE A 647 -27.72 17.66 2.75
N HIS A 648 -27.24 18.69 3.44
CA HIS A 648 -27.61 19.00 4.82
C HIS A 648 -28.41 20.31 4.83
N THR A 649 -29.63 20.24 5.34
CA THR A 649 -30.54 21.39 5.53
C THR A 649 -30.90 21.55 7.00
N GLU A 650 -31.67 22.59 7.34
CA GLU A 650 -32.17 22.78 8.71
C GLU A 650 -33.12 21.65 9.15
N SER A 651 -33.90 21.08 8.22
CA SER A 651 -34.83 19.97 8.49
C SER A 651 -34.19 18.58 8.50
N GLY A 652 -32.92 18.43 8.12
CA GLY A 652 -32.19 17.16 8.16
C GLY A 652 -31.32 16.89 6.93
N THR A 653 -31.05 15.62 6.67
CA THR A 653 -30.20 15.17 5.56
C THR A 653 -31.03 14.53 4.46
N ARG A 654 -30.62 14.73 3.20
CA ARG A 654 -31.25 14.11 2.02
C ARG A 654 -30.20 13.67 1.02
N ARG A 655 -30.41 12.54 0.37
CA ARG A 655 -29.56 12.04 -0.71
C ARG A 655 -30.18 12.41 -2.05
N LEU A 656 -29.40 13.05 -2.92
CA LEU A 656 -29.78 13.41 -4.29
C LEU A 656 -28.95 12.60 -5.27
N GLU A 657 -29.59 12.16 -6.35
CA GLU A 657 -28.92 11.49 -7.46
C GLU A 657 -28.23 12.54 -8.32
N THR A 658 -26.97 12.30 -8.67
CA THR A 658 -26.19 13.22 -9.49
C THR A 658 -26.22 12.77 -10.94
N LEU A 659 -26.23 13.76 -11.83
CA LEU A 659 -26.13 13.57 -13.27
C LEU A 659 -24.84 14.23 -13.72
N GLN A 660 -24.01 13.48 -14.43
CA GLN A 660 -22.81 14.03 -15.05
C GLN A 660 -23.21 15.05 -16.12
N GLY A 661 -22.67 16.25 -16.02
CA GLY A 661 -22.95 17.34 -16.95
C GLY A 661 -22.18 17.24 -18.26
N HIS A 662 -22.22 18.33 -19.05
CA HIS A 662 -21.59 18.40 -20.37
C HIS A 662 -20.05 18.45 -20.34
N THR A 663 -19.46 18.77 -19.19
CA THR A 663 -18.02 18.88 -18.97
C THR A 663 -17.55 17.83 -17.95
N GLN A 664 -16.36 17.26 -18.17
CA GLN A 664 -15.74 16.33 -17.23
C GLN A 664 -15.53 17.01 -15.86
N GLY A 665 -15.88 16.31 -14.78
CA GLY A 665 -15.84 16.88 -13.43
C GLY A 665 -17.04 17.74 -13.05
N TYR A 666 -17.96 18.05 -13.97
CA TYR A 666 -19.18 18.80 -13.64
C TYR A 666 -20.36 17.88 -13.41
N TYR A 667 -21.08 18.10 -12.31
CA TYR A 667 -22.21 17.29 -11.88
C TYR A 667 -23.37 18.20 -11.47
N THR A 668 -24.59 17.74 -11.75
CA THR A 668 -25.83 18.42 -11.37
C THR A 668 -26.75 17.49 -10.62
N ALA A 669 -27.47 17.99 -9.62
CA ALA A 669 -28.51 17.25 -8.92
C ALA A 669 -29.78 18.11 -8.78
N GLU A 670 -30.94 17.52 -9.04
CA GLU A 670 -32.21 18.21 -8.85
C GLU A 670 -32.53 18.34 -7.36
N ILE A 671 -32.79 19.56 -6.90
CA ILE A 671 -33.24 19.84 -5.55
C ILE A 671 -34.77 19.78 -5.59
N PRO A 672 -35.42 18.74 -5.04
CA PRO A 672 -36.89 18.72 -4.95
C PRO A 672 -37.36 19.96 -4.18
N GLU A 673 -38.60 20.44 -4.37
CA GLU A 673 -39.16 21.71 -3.81
C GLU A 673 -38.91 21.91 -2.30
N ILE A 674 -37.69 22.23 -1.94
CA ILE A 674 -37.20 22.44 -0.58
C ILE A 674 -37.09 23.96 -0.45
N PRO A 675 -37.95 24.60 0.35
CA PRO A 675 -37.88 26.04 0.57
C PRO A 675 -36.66 26.44 1.43
N GLU A 676 -35.97 25.46 2.00
CA GLU A 676 -34.84 25.63 2.91
C GLU A 676 -33.50 25.74 2.18
N ARG A 677 -32.58 26.52 2.75
CA ARG A 677 -31.23 26.70 2.22
C ARG A 677 -30.38 25.46 2.48
N ILE A 678 -29.62 25.03 1.47
CA ILE A 678 -28.57 24.01 1.65
C ILE A 678 -27.43 24.61 2.47
N LEU A 679 -27.11 23.97 3.60
CA LEU A 679 -26.05 24.38 4.52
C LEU A 679 -24.70 23.77 4.14
N ALA A 680 -24.69 22.48 3.79
CA ALA A 680 -23.50 21.74 3.39
C ALA A 680 -23.88 20.59 2.43
N ILE A 681 -22.87 20.05 1.75
CA ILE A 681 -22.99 18.86 0.91
C ILE A 681 -21.89 17.86 1.28
N ASP A 682 -22.11 16.59 0.97
CA ASP A 682 -21.14 15.52 1.11
C ASP A 682 -21.29 14.49 -0.01
N LEU A 683 -20.23 14.25 -0.77
CA LEU A 683 -20.18 13.27 -1.87
C LEU A 683 -20.06 11.84 -1.34
N ASP A 684 -19.42 11.63 -0.19
CA ASP A 684 -19.11 10.31 0.33
C ASP A 684 -19.44 10.22 1.83
N PRO A 685 -20.74 10.23 2.17
CA PRO A 685 -21.18 10.19 3.57
C PRO A 685 -20.77 8.89 4.29
N GLN A 686 -20.46 7.83 3.54
CA GLN A 686 -20.05 6.53 4.08
C GLN A 686 -18.52 6.43 4.27
N GLY A 687 -17.76 7.42 3.80
CA GLY A 687 -16.30 7.41 3.90
C GLY A 687 -15.61 6.28 3.13
N LEU A 688 -16.27 5.73 2.11
CA LEU A 688 -15.74 4.63 1.29
C LEU A 688 -14.69 5.10 0.28
N LEU A 689 -14.78 6.35 -0.18
CA LEU A 689 -13.84 6.93 -1.11
C LEU A 689 -12.54 7.27 -0.38
N PRO A 690 -11.40 6.63 -0.71
CA PRO A 690 -10.12 6.96 -0.11
C PRO A 690 -9.62 8.27 -0.73
N ALA A 691 -10.16 9.40 -0.31
CA ALA A 691 -9.80 10.72 -0.82
C ALA A 691 -9.72 11.76 0.30
N ASP A 692 -8.90 12.77 0.08
CA ASP A 692 -8.90 14.00 0.85
C ASP A 692 -9.83 15.00 0.15
N VAL A 693 -10.93 15.39 0.78
CA VAL A 693 -12.02 16.15 0.13
C VAL A 693 -12.19 17.50 0.77
N VAL A 694 -12.14 18.55 -0.05
CA VAL A 694 -12.34 19.94 0.38
C VAL A 694 -13.55 20.53 -0.33
N TYR A 695 -14.55 20.88 0.46
CA TYR A 695 -15.79 21.50 -0.02
C TYR A 695 -15.70 23.02 0.02
N ARG A 696 -16.04 23.66 -1.10
CA ARG A 696 -16.11 25.12 -1.22
C ARG A 696 -17.44 25.54 -1.82
N ARG A 697 -18.23 26.29 -1.05
CA ARG A 697 -19.43 26.93 -1.60
C ARG A 697 -19.03 28.16 -2.41
N VAL A 698 -19.45 28.20 -3.67
CA VAL A 698 -19.23 29.34 -4.58
C VAL A 698 -20.53 30.12 -4.71
N GLN A 699 -20.43 31.45 -4.88
CA GLN A 699 -21.60 32.21 -5.28
C GLN A 699 -21.90 31.93 -6.76
N PRO A 700 -23.17 31.72 -7.15
CA PRO A 700 -23.50 31.57 -8.56
C PRO A 700 -23.02 32.80 -9.32
N LEU A 701 -22.27 32.58 -10.42
CA LEU A 701 -21.88 33.63 -11.36
C LEU A 701 -23.17 34.31 -11.83
N ARG A 702 -23.37 35.56 -11.43
CA ARG A 702 -24.54 36.37 -11.80
C ARG A 702 -24.47 36.87 -13.23
#